data_AF-A0A9W6SKU9-F1
#
_entry.id   AF-A0A9W6SKU9-F1
#
_cell.length_a   1.000
_cell.length_b   1.000
_cell.length_c   1.000
_cell.angle_alpha   90.00
_cell.angle_beta   90.00
_cell.angle_gamma   90.00
#
_symmetry.space_group_name_H-M   'P 1'
#
loop_
_entity.id
_entity.type
_entity.pdbx_description
1 polymer ?
#
loop_
_entity_poly.entity_id
_entity_poly.type
_entity_poly.pdbx_seq_one_letter_code
_entity_poly.pdbx_strand_id
1 'polypeptide(L)'
;MRSRLAIPVTLLLAAATLVAPGAAGASGAASGQGNGYWNGPPPFSIDTSTDSTGAHVLSDPVRTGISCSPYPSGTFDGSDDVWGDGGTGKETGCADAMYVAQRQWDMLRDWLGRNGFDGNGRGIPMAVGLESPGISYDGNRMLIGHDNTGHWVSKMDILGHEFGHVIEQTTPGGAATEAGLSESTGDIFGALLETYANQPAPFDTPDYTVGEGPNASPLRYMYNPSLAGDPNCWSAAIPGTETHQAAGVMNHWFYLLAEGSRPGGKPASPTCDNSTVSGVGIQNAGKIFYYAMLRKTSGMTHAKYRAATLSAARDLDASCSLYRAAKAAWNAVAVPPTTGEAVCDGSGFEIFTDPSSGTAQPGQNLTVTVHTSSVGMEQRVDLSATSPIGISTSFSPSTVMSGQNATMTVSVGSGVTPGNYQVTVTGRGQTATKTAVFSLAVAANPDVPDVDVNKVTADLAALQKIAQDNGGNRRAGSAGYTASVAYVKQKLLAAGFTVTEQKCATCRNQAPNLIAEWPKGDANRVLMLGAHLDSVSAGPGVNDNGSGAAALLEVALTMASYNLALTQRVRFAWWSDEESGLVGSRYYVSRLSRTERAKITGYLNFDMVGSTNGGFFINNINTPAAAALKAYWQGRGLLPEENVEGAGRSDDYSFREVGIPTSGYATGASARKTAAQAAKWGGTSGAPFDPCYHQACDRYPSNVATRGLNEAADGMLYAIMRMAM
;
A
#
# COMPACT_ATOMS: atom_id res chain seq x y z
N MET A 1 50.98 -13.14 -37.93
CA MET A 1 50.39 -12.74 -36.62
C MET A 1 50.77 -11.30 -36.38
N ARG A 2 49.89 -10.35 -36.73
CA ARG A 2 50.09 -8.94 -36.36
C ARG A 2 49.85 -8.86 -34.85
N SER A 3 50.88 -8.47 -34.11
CA SER A 3 50.75 -8.03 -32.72
C SER A 3 49.72 -6.91 -32.69
N ARG A 4 48.47 -7.24 -32.35
CA ARG A 4 47.48 -6.22 -31.98
C ARG A 4 47.99 -5.62 -30.68
N LEU A 5 47.99 -4.29 -30.56
CA LEU A 5 48.15 -3.67 -29.25
C LEU A 5 47.06 -4.26 -28.36
N ALA A 6 47.39 -5.27 -27.58
CA ALA A 6 46.66 -5.57 -26.37
C ALA A 6 46.96 -4.36 -25.49
N ILE A 7 45.99 -3.45 -25.34
CA ILE A 7 46.02 -2.50 -24.23
C ILE A 7 45.67 -3.38 -23.03
N PRO A 8 46.65 -3.83 -22.22
CA PRO A 8 46.36 -4.74 -21.13
C PRO A 8 45.83 -3.87 -20.00
N VAL A 9 44.53 -3.60 -19.98
CA VAL A 9 43.91 -2.98 -18.81
C VAL A 9 43.76 -4.08 -17.76
N THR A 10 44.83 -4.33 -17.01
CA THR A 10 44.74 -5.16 -15.80
C THR A 10 44.06 -4.32 -14.73
N LEU A 11 42.73 -4.18 -14.80
CA LEU A 11 41.95 -3.48 -13.79
C LEU A 11 41.76 -4.38 -12.57
N LEU A 12 42.80 -4.52 -11.73
CA LEU A 12 42.65 -5.12 -10.40
C LEU A 12 42.08 -4.07 -9.43
N LEU A 13 40.78 -3.71 -9.57
CA LEU A 13 40.09 -3.00 -8.49
C LEU A 13 39.77 -4.01 -7.38
N ALA A 14 40.75 -4.23 -6.49
CA ALA A 14 40.42 -4.59 -5.11
C ALA A 14 39.52 -3.47 -4.56
N ALA A 15 38.47 -3.83 -3.82
CA ALA A 15 37.56 -2.89 -3.17
C ALA A 15 38.32 -1.94 -2.24
N ALA A 16 38.85 -0.85 -2.81
CA ALA A 16 39.47 0.23 -2.10
C ALA A 16 38.44 1.35 -2.05
N THR A 17 38.00 1.67 -0.83
CA THR A 17 37.45 2.99 -0.52
C THR A 17 38.28 4.05 -1.23
N LEU A 18 37.68 4.81 -2.14
CA LEU A 18 38.25 6.02 -2.74
C LEU A 18 38.62 6.98 -1.61
N VAL A 19 39.84 6.88 -1.10
CA VAL A 19 40.41 7.83 -0.14
C VAL A 19 40.85 9.04 -0.94
N ALA A 20 40.34 10.21 -0.57
CA ALA A 20 40.64 11.48 -1.21
C ALA A 20 42.15 11.79 -1.18
N PRO A 21 42.78 12.09 -2.33
CA PRO A 21 43.91 13.00 -2.34
C PRO A 21 43.37 14.41 -2.05
N GLY A 22 44.08 15.16 -1.21
CA GLY A 22 43.73 16.53 -0.88
C GLY A 22 43.60 17.38 -2.15
N ALA A 23 42.47 18.08 -2.26
CA ALA A 23 42.31 19.15 -3.24
C ALA A 23 43.38 20.22 -2.96
N ALA A 24 44.41 20.29 -3.80
CA ALA A 24 45.21 21.50 -3.91
C ALA A 24 44.27 22.61 -4.43
N GLY A 25 44.27 23.75 -3.74
CA GLY A 25 43.16 24.71 -3.75
C GLY A 25 42.79 25.26 -5.13
N ALA A 26 41.62 24.86 -5.63
CA ALA A 26 40.89 25.55 -6.68
C ALA A 26 39.91 26.55 -6.03
N SER A 27 39.97 27.81 -6.44
CA SER A 27 39.06 28.89 -6.07
C SER A 27 38.62 29.65 -7.32
N GLY A 28 37.40 29.37 -7.81
CA GLY A 28 36.75 30.07 -8.92
C GLY A 28 36.52 29.19 -10.15
N ALA A 29 35.29 29.18 -10.68
CA ALA A 29 34.97 28.49 -11.93
C ALA A 29 35.36 29.34 -13.15
N ALA A 30 35.94 28.70 -14.17
CA ALA A 30 36.38 29.31 -15.41
C ALA A 30 35.94 28.46 -16.63
N SER A 31 36.13 28.99 -17.83
CA SER A 31 35.68 28.38 -19.09
C SER A 31 36.82 28.42 -20.11
N GLY A 32 37.68 27.42 -20.03
CA GLY A 32 38.86 27.31 -20.87
C GLY A 32 38.56 26.90 -22.31
N GLN A 33 39.55 27.16 -23.17
CA GLN A 33 39.58 26.75 -24.57
C GLN A 33 40.63 25.66 -24.76
N GLY A 34 40.20 24.47 -25.15
CA GLY A 34 41.08 23.36 -25.47
C GLY A 34 41.41 23.29 -26.97
N ASN A 35 42.69 23.12 -27.30
CA ASN A 35 43.17 22.79 -28.63
C ASN A 35 43.75 21.36 -28.61
N GLY A 36 42.85 20.39 -28.73
CA GLY A 36 43.18 18.97 -28.80
C GLY A 36 43.71 18.52 -30.17
N TYR A 37 44.22 17.28 -30.23
CA TYR A 37 44.60 16.63 -31.47
C TYR A 37 43.49 15.71 -31.98
N TRP A 38 42.89 14.92 -31.09
CA TRP A 38 41.89 13.92 -31.45
C TRP A 38 40.47 14.45 -31.48
N ASN A 39 40.15 15.38 -30.58
CA ASN A 39 38.79 15.90 -30.41
C ASN A 39 38.67 17.31 -30.97
N GLY A 40 37.50 17.63 -31.52
CA GLY A 40 37.31 18.92 -32.15
C GLY A 40 35.92 19.19 -32.71
N PRO A 41 35.77 20.31 -33.45
CA PRO A 41 36.84 21.21 -33.88
C PRO A 41 37.42 22.10 -32.75
N PRO A 42 38.76 22.29 -32.67
CA PRO A 42 39.36 23.26 -31.76
C PRO A 42 39.22 24.71 -32.28
N PRO A 43 39.20 25.73 -31.39
CA PRO A 43 39.15 25.57 -29.94
C PRO A 43 37.76 25.06 -29.50
N PHE A 44 37.74 24.06 -28.63
CA PHE A 44 36.52 23.59 -27.97
C PHE A 44 36.48 24.07 -26.51
N SER A 45 35.28 24.22 -25.96
CA SER A 45 35.11 24.66 -24.58
C SER A 45 35.33 23.48 -23.61
N ILE A 46 36.09 23.74 -22.55
CA ILE A 46 36.25 22.88 -21.38
C ILE A 46 36.05 23.69 -20.11
N ASP A 47 35.35 23.11 -19.13
CA ASP A 47 35.20 23.74 -17.82
C ASP A 47 36.51 23.59 -17.02
N THR A 48 37.04 24.70 -16.53
CA THR A 48 38.30 24.79 -15.79
C THR A 48 38.10 25.59 -14.50
N SER A 49 39.15 25.75 -13.72
CA SER A 49 39.11 26.56 -12.49
C SER A 49 40.38 27.37 -12.34
N THR A 50 40.40 28.29 -11.39
CA THR A 50 41.60 29.03 -10.99
C THR A 50 42.12 28.52 -9.65
N ASP A 51 43.43 28.51 -9.46
CA ASP A 51 44.04 28.20 -8.18
C ASP A 51 44.03 29.41 -7.21
N SER A 52 44.59 29.25 -6.01
CA SER A 52 44.66 30.32 -5.01
C SER A 52 45.50 31.54 -5.42
N THR A 53 46.34 31.42 -6.45
CA THR A 53 47.16 32.51 -7.00
C THR A 53 46.47 33.23 -8.16
N GLY A 54 45.33 32.70 -8.63
CA GLY A 54 44.59 33.18 -9.79
C GLY A 54 45.07 32.59 -11.12
N ALA A 55 45.97 31.61 -11.10
CA ALA A 55 46.37 30.87 -12.31
C ALA A 55 45.27 29.90 -12.72
N HIS A 56 44.99 29.78 -14.01
CA HIS A 56 44.04 28.79 -14.53
C HIS A 56 44.63 27.39 -14.40
N VAL A 57 43.80 26.39 -14.10
CA VAL A 57 44.17 24.97 -13.96
C VAL A 57 43.16 24.04 -14.62
N LEU A 58 43.64 22.91 -15.14
CA LEU A 58 42.82 21.86 -15.76
C LEU A 58 42.08 21.00 -14.70
N SER A 59 41.16 21.63 -13.97
CA SER A 59 40.26 20.99 -13.01
C SER A 59 38.85 21.52 -13.20
N ASP A 60 37.88 20.62 -13.33
CA ASP A 60 36.46 20.97 -13.54
C ASP A 60 35.76 21.18 -12.17
N PRO A 61 35.23 22.40 -11.89
CA PRO A 61 34.54 22.70 -10.65
C PRO A 61 33.05 22.31 -10.66
N VAL A 62 32.48 22.04 -11.83
CA VAL A 62 31.07 21.67 -12.04
C VAL A 62 30.90 20.16 -11.86
N ARG A 63 31.80 19.38 -12.47
CA ARG A 63 31.79 17.91 -12.46
C ARG A 63 32.87 17.41 -11.52
N THR A 64 32.47 17.19 -10.28
CA THR A 64 33.39 16.84 -9.18
C THR A 64 34.26 15.63 -9.54
N GLY A 65 35.57 15.75 -9.37
CA GLY A 65 36.52 14.66 -9.58
C GLY A 65 37.06 14.53 -11.00
N ILE A 66 36.72 15.45 -11.92
CA ILE A 66 37.36 15.56 -13.23
C ILE A 66 38.49 16.58 -13.17
N SER A 67 39.71 16.13 -13.42
CA SER A 67 40.90 16.97 -13.57
C SER A 67 41.96 16.26 -14.39
N CYS A 68 42.91 17.02 -14.94
CA CYS A 68 44.04 16.47 -15.69
C CYS A 68 45.37 17.05 -15.21
N SER A 69 46.40 16.20 -15.10
CA SER A 69 47.72 16.56 -14.59
C SER A 69 48.84 15.93 -15.42
N PRO A 70 50.07 16.45 -15.40
CA PRO A 70 51.21 15.72 -15.96
C PRO A 70 51.56 14.50 -15.10
N TYR A 71 51.83 13.38 -15.76
CA TYR A 71 52.45 12.21 -15.14
C TYR A 71 53.99 12.35 -15.11
N PRO A 72 54.69 11.94 -14.03
CA PRO A 72 54.16 11.30 -12.81
C PRO A 72 53.50 12.24 -11.80
N SER A 73 53.91 13.52 -11.79
CA SER A 73 53.42 14.54 -10.86
C SER A 73 53.50 15.94 -11.47
N GLY A 74 52.75 16.88 -10.87
CA GLY A 74 52.69 18.29 -11.25
C GLY A 74 51.24 18.73 -11.50
N THR A 75 51.09 19.99 -11.91
CA THR A 75 49.82 20.63 -12.27
C THR A 75 50.03 21.36 -13.59
N PHE A 76 49.02 21.33 -14.46
CA PHE A 76 48.95 22.27 -15.58
C PHE A 76 48.36 23.57 -15.05
N ASP A 77 49.18 24.62 -14.97
CA ASP A 77 48.78 25.97 -14.57
C ASP A 77 49.26 27.03 -15.58
N GLY A 78 48.49 28.10 -15.73
CA GLY A 78 48.74 29.12 -16.76
C GLY A 78 48.14 30.48 -16.44
N SER A 79 48.67 31.53 -17.08
CA SER A 79 48.08 32.88 -17.00
C SER A 79 46.96 33.12 -18.01
N ASP A 80 46.80 32.24 -19.00
CA ASP A 80 45.66 32.15 -19.90
C ASP A 80 44.84 30.88 -19.60
N ASP A 81 43.60 30.84 -20.09
CA ASP A 81 42.72 29.68 -20.00
C ASP A 81 42.64 28.98 -21.38
N VAL A 82 43.79 28.85 -22.05
CA VAL A 82 43.94 28.25 -23.37
C VAL A 82 44.90 27.08 -23.26
N TRP A 83 44.44 25.88 -23.61
CA TRP A 83 45.13 24.64 -23.27
C TRP A 83 45.47 23.84 -24.52
N GLY A 84 46.76 23.59 -24.74
CA GLY A 84 47.25 22.79 -25.86
C GLY A 84 47.38 23.57 -27.16
N ASP A 85 48.00 22.91 -28.14
CA ASP A 85 48.37 23.44 -29.46
C ASP A 85 48.00 22.49 -30.61
N GLY A 86 47.31 21.39 -30.33
CA GLY A 86 47.03 20.33 -31.30
C GLY A 86 48.25 19.49 -31.70
N GLY A 87 49.40 19.63 -31.02
CA GLY A 87 50.60 18.83 -31.21
C GLY A 87 50.74 17.66 -30.23
N THR A 88 51.99 17.28 -29.94
CA THR A 88 52.33 16.16 -29.04
C THR A 88 52.58 16.59 -27.59
N GLY A 89 52.32 17.86 -27.25
CA GLY A 89 52.48 18.37 -25.88
C GLY A 89 51.53 17.68 -24.90
N LYS A 90 51.96 17.43 -23.65
CA LYS A 90 51.10 16.79 -22.63
C LYS A 90 49.83 17.61 -22.34
N GLU A 91 49.92 18.92 -22.49
CA GLU A 91 48.78 19.83 -22.35
C GLU A 91 47.71 19.59 -23.42
N THR A 92 48.10 19.36 -24.68
CA THR A 92 47.19 18.95 -25.78
C THR A 92 46.46 17.65 -25.45
N GLY A 93 47.19 16.64 -24.93
CA GLY A 93 46.57 15.39 -24.47
C GLY A 93 45.60 15.59 -23.31
N CYS A 94 45.90 16.51 -22.38
CA CYS A 94 45.00 16.83 -21.28
C CYS A 94 43.79 17.64 -21.71
N ALA A 95 43.91 18.53 -22.70
CA ALA A 95 42.78 19.25 -23.28
C ALA A 95 41.77 18.26 -23.91
N ASP A 96 42.27 17.30 -24.68
CA ASP A 96 41.46 16.19 -25.20
C ASP A 96 40.80 15.38 -24.07
N ALA A 97 41.58 14.93 -23.09
CA ALA A 97 41.09 14.10 -22.00
C ALA A 97 40.00 14.80 -21.16
N MET A 98 40.19 16.09 -20.85
CA MET A 98 39.18 16.90 -20.16
C MET A 98 37.88 16.98 -20.95
N TYR A 99 37.96 17.25 -22.26
CA TYR A 99 36.78 17.29 -23.12
C TYR A 99 36.00 15.97 -23.11
N VAL A 100 36.68 14.84 -23.29
CA VAL A 100 36.05 13.51 -23.26
C VAL A 100 35.39 13.24 -21.92
N ALA A 101 36.09 13.49 -20.80
CA ALA A 101 35.56 13.22 -19.46
C ALA A 101 34.31 14.06 -19.15
N GLN A 102 34.32 15.34 -19.52
CA GLN A 102 33.18 16.25 -19.33
C GLN A 102 31.98 15.82 -20.18
N ARG A 103 32.20 15.40 -21.43
CA ARG A 103 31.14 14.89 -22.30
C ARG A 103 30.58 13.55 -21.82
N GLN A 104 31.44 12.65 -21.32
CA GLN A 104 30.98 11.39 -20.72
C GLN A 104 30.07 11.65 -19.53
N TRP A 105 30.45 12.58 -18.65
CA TRP A 105 29.63 12.96 -17.51
C TRP A 105 28.25 13.47 -17.91
N ASP A 106 28.22 14.38 -18.88
CA ASP A 106 26.98 14.98 -19.35
C ASP A 106 26.10 13.94 -20.05
N MET A 107 26.68 13.06 -20.87
CA MET A 107 25.94 11.95 -21.49
C MET A 107 25.33 11.03 -20.43
N LEU A 108 26.08 10.65 -19.40
CA LEU A 108 25.59 9.84 -18.29
C LEU A 108 24.40 10.51 -17.58
N ARG A 109 24.47 11.82 -17.33
CA ARG A 109 23.38 12.60 -16.73
C ARG A 109 22.17 12.68 -17.67
N ASP A 110 22.40 13.12 -18.90
CA ASP A 110 21.34 13.57 -19.81
C ASP A 110 20.63 12.40 -20.47
N TRP A 111 21.35 11.32 -20.80
CA TRP A 111 20.77 10.15 -21.46
C TRP A 111 20.39 9.04 -20.49
N LEU A 112 21.16 8.84 -19.43
CA LEU A 112 21.03 7.67 -18.56
C LEU A 112 20.55 8.01 -17.14
N GLY A 113 20.50 9.29 -16.76
CA GLY A 113 20.14 9.73 -15.42
C GLY A 113 21.16 9.30 -14.34
N ARG A 114 22.40 8.99 -14.72
CA ARG A 114 23.46 8.58 -13.80
C ARG A 114 24.21 9.81 -13.29
N ASN A 115 24.39 9.89 -11.96
CA ASN A 115 25.14 10.97 -11.33
C ASN A 115 26.64 10.63 -11.28
N GLY A 116 27.40 11.05 -12.30
CA GLY A 116 28.84 10.83 -12.37
C GLY A 116 29.26 9.40 -12.69
N PHE A 117 30.58 9.15 -12.71
CA PHE A 117 31.13 7.87 -13.16
C PHE A 117 30.85 6.79 -12.12
N ASP A 118 30.98 7.14 -10.83
CA ASP A 118 30.73 6.26 -9.70
C ASP A 118 29.25 6.14 -9.28
N GLY A 119 28.36 6.92 -9.88
CA GLY A 119 26.93 6.99 -9.53
C GLY A 119 26.61 7.87 -8.31
N ASN A 120 27.62 8.46 -7.67
CA ASN A 120 27.50 9.33 -6.49
C ASN A 120 28.01 10.75 -6.74
N GLY A 121 28.10 11.15 -8.00
CA GLY A 121 28.51 12.50 -8.40
C GLY A 121 30.02 12.70 -8.35
N ARG A 122 30.82 11.64 -8.54
CA ARG A 122 32.27 11.76 -8.71
C ARG A 122 32.79 11.18 -10.04
N GLY A 123 33.73 11.90 -10.64
CA GLY A 123 34.46 11.52 -11.85
C GLY A 123 35.75 10.81 -11.52
N ILE A 124 36.62 10.68 -12.51
CA ILE A 124 37.95 10.11 -12.33
C ILE A 124 39.01 11.13 -12.77
N PRO A 125 40.03 11.41 -11.92
CA PRO A 125 41.14 12.25 -12.34
C PRO A 125 42.00 11.54 -13.39
N MET A 126 42.64 12.32 -14.23
CA MET A 126 43.48 11.82 -15.34
C MET A 126 44.90 12.39 -15.23
N ALA A 127 45.87 11.67 -15.78
CA ALA A 127 47.23 12.14 -15.89
C ALA A 127 47.85 11.75 -17.24
N VAL A 128 48.41 12.73 -17.95
CA VAL A 128 49.02 12.54 -19.28
C VAL A 128 50.53 12.53 -19.18
N GLY A 129 51.19 11.61 -19.87
CA GLY A 129 52.65 11.52 -19.87
C GLY A 129 53.21 10.15 -19.49
N LEU A 130 52.42 9.09 -19.60
CA LEU A 130 52.91 7.73 -19.44
C LEU A 130 53.74 7.34 -20.68
N GLU A 131 54.95 6.81 -20.48
CA GLU A 131 55.86 6.41 -21.58
C GLU A 131 55.38 5.16 -22.34
N SER A 132 54.56 4.32 -21.69
CA SER A 132 53.98 3.15 -22.34
C SER A 132 52.80 3.56 -23.23
N PRO A 133 52.62 2.96 -24.40
CA PRO A 133 51.38 3.14 -25.15
C PRO A 133 50.17 2.61 -24.39
N GLY A 134 49.01 3.25 -24.61
CA GLY A 134 47.73 2.86 -24.04
C GLY A 134 47.31 3.65 -22.80
N ILE A 135 46.28 3.15 -22.12
CA ILE A 135 45.72 3.74 -20.89
C ILE A 135 45.88 2.72 -19.76
N SER A 136 46.19 3.19 -18.56
CA SER A 136 46.25 2.36 -17.36
C SER A 136 45.65 3.08 -16.15
N TYR A 137 45.48 2.38 -15.03
CA TYR A 137 44.93 2.94 -13.80
C TYR A 137 45.87 2.71 -12.62
N ASP A 138 46.21 3.77 -11.88
CA ASP A 138 47.15 3.69 -10.75
C ASP A 138 46.49 3.47 -9.38
N GLY A 139 45.16 3.24 -9.35
CA GLY A 139 44.36 3.19 -8.12
C GLY A 139 43.73 4.51 -7.72
N ASN A 140 44.11 5.62 -8.37
CA ASN A 140 43.60 6.95 -8.08
C ASN A 140 43.28 7.77 -9.34
N ARG A 141 44.02 7.56 -10.44
CA ARG A 141 43.92 8.30 -11.69
C ARG A 141 44.03 7.39 -12.91
N MET A 142 43.40 7.80 -14.00
CA MET A 142 43.67 7.23 -15.32
C MET A 142 44.94 7.81 -15.91
N LEU A 143 45.89 6.96 -16.24
CA LEU A 143 47.18 7.32 -16.81
C LEU A 143 47.14 7.15 -18.33
N ILE A 144 47.35 8.24 -19.05
CA ILE A 144 47.28 8.31 -20.51
C ILE A 144 48.70 8.30 -21.07
N GLY A 145 48.97 7.28 -21.89
CA GLY A 145 50.19 7.13 -22.67
C GLY A 145 50.09 7.69 -24.09
N HIS A 146 51.13 7.48 -24.89
CA HIS A 146 51.19 7.95 -26.28
C HIS A 146 51.15 6.80 -27.29
N ASP A 147 50.68 7.08 -28.50
CA ASP A 147 50.80 6.17 -29.63
C ASP A 147 52.23 6.19 -30.21
N ASN A 148 52.48 5.38 -31.24
CA ASN A 148 53.82 5.30 -31.86
C ASN A 148 54.23 6.58 -32.62
N THR A 149 53.34 7.56 -32.76
CA THR A 149 53.60 8.86 -33.40
C THR A 149 53.82 9.98 -32.38
N GLY A 150 53.67 9.69 -31.08
CA GLY A 150 53.86 10.64 -29.99
C GLY A 150 52.60 11.41 -29.59
N HIS A 151 51.43 11.09 -30.17
CA HIS A 151 50.15 11.68 -29.75
C HIS A 151 49.55 10.89 -28.59
N TRP A 152 48.93 11.58 -27.64
CA TRP A 152 48.35 10.97 -26.43
C TRP A 152 47.10 10.18 -26.77
N VAL A 153 46.90 9.01 -26.17
CA VAL A 153 45.73 8.15 -26.43
C VAL A 153 44.52 8.69 -25.67
N SER A 154 43.98 9.82 -26.14
CA SER A 154 42.87 10.57 -25.51
C SER A 154 41.69 10.77 -26.48
N LYS A 155 41.57 9.89 -27.46
CA LYS A 155 40.45 9.84 -28.41
C LYS A 155 39.15 9.47 -27.71
N MET A 156 38.01 9.97 -28.21
CA MET A 156 36.72 9.92 -27.51
C MET A 156 36.26 8.48 -27.27
N ASP A 157 36.27 7.66 -28.30
CA ASP A 157 35.90 6.24 -28.23
C ASP A 157 36.80 5.41 -27.29
N ILE A 158 38.12 5.61 -27.33
CA ILE A 158 39.08 4.87 -26.51
C ILE A 158 38.97 5.31 -25.03
N LEU A 159 39.01 6.61 -24.75
CA LEU A 159 38.95 7.07 -23.36
C LEU A 159 37.52 6.90 -22.78
N GLY A 160 36.50 7.02 -23.62
CA GLY A 160 35.11 6.65 -23.31
C GLY A 160 34.95 5.16 -22.97
N HIS A 161 35.65 4.27 -23.69
CA HIS A 161 35.71 2.84 -23.40
C HIS A 161 36.25 2.57 -22.00
N GLU A 162 37.36 3.22 -21.64
CA GLU A 162 37.96 3.04 -20.33
C GLU A 162 37.07 3.60 -19.19
N PHE A 163 36.37 4.72 -19.42
CA PHE A 163 35.35 5.18 -18.50
C PHE A 163 34.20 4.18 -18.36
N GLY A 164 33.85 3.45 -19.43
CA GLY A 164 32.91 2.35 -19.43
C GLY A 164 33.25 1.27 -18.40
N HIS A 165 34.53 0.90 -18.27
CA HIS A 165 34.96 -0.03 -17.22
C HIS A 165 34.75 0.50 -15.80
N VAL A 166 35.03 1.79 -15.57
CA VAL A 166 34.78 2.45 -14.27
C VAL A 166 33.29 2.43 -13.94
N ILE A 167 32.44 2.74 -14.92
CA ILE A 167 30.98 2.72 -14.78
C ILE A 167 30.49 1.29 -14.51
N GLU A 168 31.04 0.29 -15.21
CA GLU A 168 30.68 -1.10 -14.98
C GLU A 168 31.01 -1.56 -13.57
N GLN A 169 32.22 -1.26 -13.10
CA GLN A 169 32.70 -1.64 -11.78
C GLN A 169 31.89 -0.98 -10.65
N THR A 170 31.29 0.18 -10.92
CA THR A 170 30.46 0.96 -9.98
C THR A 170 28.96 0.78 -10.20
N THR A 171 28.57 -0.31 -10.85
CA THR A 171 27.19 -0.82 -10.87
C THR A 171 27.10 -2.12 -10.07
N PRO A 172 25.89 -2.55 -9.65
CA PRO A 172 25.71 -3.77 -8.86
C PRO A 172 26.42 -4.98 -9.47
N GLY A 173 27.00 -5.85 -8.63
CA GLY A 173 27.71 -7.05 -9.10
C GLY A 173 29.13 -6.82 -9.65
N GLY A 174 29.56 -5.57 -9.87
CA GLY A 174 30.90 -5.22 -10.38
C GLY A 174 31.11 -5.60 -11.86
N ALA A 175 32.37 -5.58 -12.30
CA ALA A 175 32.74 -5.98 -13.66
C ALA A 175 32.38 -7.44 -13.95
N ALA A 176 31.83 -7.69 -15.14
CA ALA A 176 31.49 -9.04 -15.57
C ALA A 176 32.75 -9.87 -15.85
N THR A 177 32.73 -11.15 -15.45
CA THR A 177 33.89 -12.05 -15.55
C THR A 177 33.84 -13.00 -16.73
N GLU A 178 32.68 -13.18 -17.38
CA GLU A 178 32.61 -13.94 -18.62
C GLU A 178 33.26 -13.13 -19.74
N ALA A 179 34.09 -13.81 -20.56
CA ALA A 179 34.87 -13.19 -21.62
C ALA A 179 34.01 -12.27 -22.51
N GLY A 180 34.53 -11.06 -22.79
CA GLY A 180 33.91 -10.10 -23.70
C GLY A 180 32.88 -9.15 -23.11
N LEU A 181 32.26 -9.47 -21.97
CA LEU A 181 31.20 -8.61 -21.42
C LEU A 181 31.73 -7.26 -20.92
N SER A 182 32.87 -7.26 -20.21
CA SER A 182 33.49 -6.01 -19.71
C SER A 182 34.02 -5.16 -20.86
N GLU A 183 34.76 -5.76 -21.79
CA GLU A 183 35.26 -5.09 -23.00
C GLU A 183 34.14 -4.49 -23.86
N SER A 184 33.05 -5.24 -24.06
CA SER A 184 31.89 -4.73 -24.79
C SER A 184 31.19 -3.60 -24.03
N THR A 185 31.20 -3.62 -22.70
CA THR A 185 30.67 -2.50 -21.90
C THR A 185 31.44 -1.22 -22.19
N GLY A 186 32.78 -1.30 -22.25
CA GLY A 186 33.62 -0.18 -22.69
C GLY A 186 33.22 0.31 -24.07
N ASP A 187 33.22 -0.57 -25.07
CA ASP A 187 32.89 -0.22 -26.46
C ASP A 187 31.51 0.44 -26.60
N ILE A 188 30.50 -0.06 -25.87
CA ILE A 188 29.16 0.52 -25.85
C ILE A 188 29.17 1.94 -25.29
N PHE A 189 29.91 2.21 -24.20
CA PHE A 189 30.02 3.56 -23.66
C PHE A 189 30.81 4.50 -24.57
N GLY A 190 31.83 4.00 -25.26
CA GLY A 190 32.52 4.72 -26.33
C GLY A 190 31.56 5.17 -27.43
N ALA A 191 30.80 4.23 -28.01
CA ALA A 191 29.84 4.54 -29.08
C ALA A 191 28.71 5.49 -28.64
N LEU A 192 28.23 5.35 -27.39
CA LEU A 192 27.26 6.30 -26.81
C LEU A 192 27.85 7.70 -26.70
N LEU A 193 29.11 7.79 -26.26
CA LEU A 193 29.81 9.05 -26.06
C LEU A 193 30.10 9.76 -27.38
N GLU A 194 30.60 9.05 -28.38
CA GLU A 194 30.81 9.59 -29.72
C GLU A 194 29.51 10.15 -30.29
N THR A 195 28.40 9.41 -30.16
CA THR A 195 27.10 9.87 -30.65
C THR A 195 26.57 11.07 -29.87
N TYR A 196 26.86 11.14 -28.57
CA TYR A 196 26.49 12.30 -27.74
C TYR A 196 27.30 13.55 -28.10
N ALA A 197 28.62 13.40 -28.30
CA ALA A 197 29.49 14.49 -28.68
C ALA A 197 29.26 14.94 -30.14
N ASN A 198 28.95 13.98 -31.02
CA ASN A 198 28.64 14.14 -32.43
C ASN A 198 29.66 15.03 -33.16
N GLN A 199 30.95 14.70 -33.02
CA GLN A 199 32.00 15.47 -33.66
C GLN A 199 31.99 15.24 -35.18
N PRO A 200 32.37 16.24 -35.99
CA PRO A 200 32.49 16.07 -37.43
C PRO A 200 33.83 15.43 -37.81
N ALA A 201 33.90 14.86 -39.02
CA ALA A 201 35.19 14.50 -39.61
C ALA A 201 36.09 15.75 -39.73
N PRO A 202 37.42 15.64 -39.54
CA PRO A 202 38.19 14.40 -39.39
C PRO A 202 38.34 13.91 -37.93
N PHE A 203 37.61 14.49 -36.99
CA PHE A 203 37.62 14.06 -35.59
C PHE A 203 36.74 12.82 -35.39
N ASP A 204 36.43 12.49 -34.14
CA ASP A 204 35.77 11.25 -33.78
C ASP A 204 34.27 11.24 -34.12
N THR A 205 33.92 10.67 -35.28
CA THR A 205 32.54 10.68 -35.79
C THR A 205 31.75 9.48 -35.28
N PRO A 206 30.44 9.59 -35.01
CA PRO A 206 29.65 8.44 -34.57
C PRO A 206 29.55 7.35 -35.64
N ASP A 207 30.31 6.27 -35.51
CA ASP A 207 30.46 5.28 -36.58
C ASP A 207 30.40 3.80 -36.14
N TYR A 208 30.40 3.54 -34.83
CA TYR A 208 30.42 2.18 -34.25
C TYR A 208 31.68 1.36 -34.57
N THR A 209 32.77 2.06 -34.90
CA THR A 209 34.11 1.50 -34.83
C THR A 209 34.75 1.81 -33.48
N VAL A 210 35.84 1.12 -33.17
CA VAL A 210 36.59 1.34 -31.94
C VAL A 210 38.06 1.43 -32.28
N GLY A 211 38.71 2.49 -31.83
CA GLY A 211 40.12 2.79 -31.98
C GLY A 211 40.54 3.11 -33.42
N GLU A 212 39.62 3.55 -34.27
CA GLU A 212 39.96 4.05 -35.60
C GLU A 212 40.70 5.39 -35.54
N GLY A 213 41.43 5.68 -36.60
CA GLY A 213 42.13 6.95 -36.73
C GLY A 213 42.42 7.27 -38.19
N PRO A 214 42.92 8.49 -38.47
CA PRO A 214 43.11 8.98 -39.84
C PRO A 214 43.93 8.05 -40.75
N ASN A 215 44.80 7.23 -40.16
CA ASN A 215 45.68 6.29 -40.86
C ASN A 215 45.66 4.86 -40.26
N ALA A 216 44.69 4.55 -39.39
CA ALA A 216 44.62 3.27 -38.70
C ALA A 216 43.26 2.60 -38.96
N SER A 217 43.30 1.30 -39.28
CA SER A 217 42.08 0.50 -39.33
C SER A 217 41.51 0.35 -37.92
N PRO A 218 40.17 0.40 -37.76
CA PRO A 218 39.50 0.09 -36.51
C PRO A 218 40.02 -1.20 -35.85
N LEU A 219 40.14 -1.19 -34.53
CA LEU A 219 40.46 -2.36 -33.73
C LEU A 219 39.29 -3.33 -33.68
N ARG A 220 38.06 -2.80 -33.57
CA ARG A 220 36.81 -3.56 -33.53
C ARG A 220 35.74 -2.84 -34.37
N TYR A 221 34.76 -3.62 -34.81
CA TYR A 221 33.61 -3.15 -35.60
C TYR A 221 32.35 -3.65 -34.92
N MET A 222 31.58 -2.79 -34.25
CA MET A 222 30.38 -3.27 -33.54
C MET A 222 29.31 -3.76 -34.52
N TYR A 223 29.23 -3.18 -35.72
CA TYR A 223 28.26 -3.58 -36.75
C TYR A 223 28.59 -4.90 -37.45
N ASN A 224 29.87 -5.30 -37.49
CA ASN A 224 30.29 -6.59 -38.06
C ASN A 224 31.66 -7.02 -37.47
N PRO A 225 31.66 -7.58 -36.26
CA PRO A 225 32.89 -7.99 -35.56
C PRO A 225 33.85 -8.86 -36.39
N SER A 226 33.32 -9.67 -37.30
CA SER A 226 34.12 -10.56 -38.16
C SER A 226 35.06 -9.82 -39.11
N LEU A 227 34.86 -8.52 -39.37
CA LEU A 227 35.83 -7.68 -40.10
C LEU A 227 37.18 -7.58 -39.36
N ALA A 228 37.15 -7.66 -38.04
CA ALA A 228 38.33 -7.79 -37.18
C ALA A 228 38.63 -9.26 -36.80
N GLY A 229 37.94 -10.24 -37.39
CA GLY A 229 38.10 -11.65 -37.02
C GLY A 229 37.46 -12.03 -35.68
N ASP A 230 36.63 -11.15 -35.12
CA ASP A 230 35.94 -11.38 -33.85
C ASP A 230 34.58 -12.09 -34.12
N PRO A 231 34.03 -12.87 -33.16
CA PRO A 231 32.78 -13.59 -33.38
C PRO A 231 31.57 -12.65 -33.48
N ASN A 232 30.83 -12.75 -34.59
CA ASN A 232 29.51 -12.10 -34.73
C ASN A 232 28.43 -12.79 -33.87
N CYS A 233 28.58 -14.09 -33.62
CA CYS A 233 27.54 -14.96 -33.08
C CYS A 233 27.99 -15.59 -31.77
N TRP A 234 27.07 -15.69 -30.82
CA TRP A 234 27.30 -16.45 -29.62
C TRP A 234 27.43 -17.94 -29.92
N SER A 235 28.34 -18.61 -29.22
CA SER A 235 28.50 -20.06 -29.21
C SER A 235 29.04 -20.52 -27.86
N ALA A 236 29.02 -21.83 -27.60
CA ALA A 236 29.59 -22.40 -26.38
C ALA A 236 31.12 -22.17 -26.23
N ALA A 237 31.81 -21.70 -27.28
CA ALA A 237 33.24 -21.35 -27.23
C ALA A 237 33.52 -19.96 -26.65
N ILE A 238 32.51 -19.07 -26.59
CA ILE A 238 32.69 -17.68 -26.15
C ILE A 238 33.32 -17.56 -24.76
N PRO A 239 32.90 -18.33 -23.73
CA PRO A 239 33.51 -18.23 -22.41
C PRO A 239 35.02 -18.55 -22.36
N GLY A 240 35.55 -19.26 -23.37
CA GLY A 240 36.99 -19.56 -23.52
C GLY A 240 37.70 -18.77 -24.61
N THR A 241 37.00 -17.82 -25.25
CA THR A 241 37.57 -16.93 -26.28
C THR A 241 38.31 -15.78 -25.58
N GLU A 242 39.34 -15.24 -26.24
CA GLU A 242 40.06 -14.06 -25.76
C GLU A 242 39.06 -12.90 -25.52
N THR A 243 39.21 -12.14 -24.43
CA THR A 243 38.16 -11.22 -23.97
C THR A 243 37.83 -10.12 -24.99
N HIS A 244 38.82 -9.54 -25.65
CA HIS A 244 38.57 -8.48 -26.63
C HIS A 244 37.88 -9.04 -27.89
N GLN A 245 38.25 -10.26 -28.30
CA GLN A 245 37.55 -10.96 -29.39
C GLN A 245 36.11 -11.31 -28.99
N ALA A 246 35.92 -11.86 -27.79
CA ALA A 246 34.60 -12.27 -27.28
C ALA A 246 33.61 -11.10 -27.17
N ALA A 247 34.10 -9.86 -27.00
CA ALA A 247 33.29 -8.64 -26.98
C ALA A 247 32.44 -8.47 -28.24
N GLY A 248 32.89 -9.05 -29.37
CA GLY A 248 32.19 -9.00 -30.66
C GLY A 248 30.71 -9.38 -30.56
N VAL A 249 30.35 -10.38 -29.76
CA VAL A 249 28.96 -10.85 -29.65
C VAL A 249 28.04 -9.77 -29.07
N MET A 250 28.48 -9.11 -27.99
CA MET A 250 27.66 -8.12 -27.30
C MET A 250 27.72 -6.75 -27.99
N ASN A 251 28.84 -6.41 -28.62
CA ASN A 251 28.95 -5.26 -29.51
C ASN A 251 27.98 -5.36 -30.69
N HIS A 252 27.92 -6.55 -31.30
CA HIS A 252 27.01 -6.84 -32.41
C HIS A 252 25.55 -6.78 -31.98
N TRP A 253 25.22 -7.31 -30.80
CA TRP A 253 23.90 -7.18 -30.23
C TRP A 253 23.51 -5.71 -30.04
N PHE A 254 24.41 -4.90 -29.47
CA PHE A 254 24.14 -3.50 -29.20
C PHE A 254 23.91 -2.72 -30.50
N TYR A 255 24.74 -2.96 -31.52
CA TYR A 255 24.56 -2.34 -32.85
C TYR A 255 23.21 -2.72 -33.47
N LEU A 256 22.86 -4.01 -33.48
CA LEU A 256 21.59 -4.49 -34.03
C LEU A 256 20.39 -3.93 -33.27
N LEU A 257 20.51 -3.73 -31.95
CA LEU A 257 19.48 -3.06 -31.16
C LEU A 257 19.38 -1.57 -31.51
N ALA A 258 20.51 -0.87 -31.64
CA ALA A 258 20.54 0.56 -31.90
C ALA A 258 20.08 0.91 -33.32
N GLU A 259 20.67 0.27 -34.34
CA GLU A 259 20.50 0.65 -35.75
C GLU A 259 19.67 -0.38 -36.56
N GLY A 260 19.65 -1.64 -36.12
CA GLY A 260 19.07 -2.74 -36.88
C GLY A 260 20.03 -3.32 -37.91
N SER A 261 19.57 -4.32 -38.68
CA SER A 261 20.44 -5.03 -39.63
C SER A 261 20.56 -4.34 -41.00
N ARG A 262 19.64 -3.42 -41.33
CA ARG A 262 19.62 -2.65 -42.59
C ARG A 262 19.27 -1.17 -42.36
N PRO A 263 20.06 -0.43 -41.57
CA PRO A 263 19.79 0.98 -41.29
C PRO A 263 19.98 1.86 -42.52
N GLY A 264 19.23 2.97 -42.59
CA GLY A 264 19.47 4.03 -43.57
C GLY A 264 20.59 4.95 -43.09
N GLY A 265 21.71 5.02 -43.83
CA GLY A 265 22.82 5.92 -43.51
C GLY A 265 23.85 5.40 -42.50
N LYS A 266 23.72 4.15 -42.04
CA LYS A 266 24.74 3.42 -41.25
C LYS A 266 25.09 2.09 -41.94
N PRO A 267 26.21 1.43 -41.58
CA PRO A 267 26.60 0.16 -42.20
C PRO A 267 25.52 -0.93 -42.09
N ALA A 268 25.37 -1.78 -43.11
CA ALA A 268 24.54 -2.97 -42.98
C ALA A 268 25.23 -3.99 -42.05
N SER A 269 24.45 -4.70 -41.24
CA SER A 269 24.96 -5.64 -40.25
C SER A 269 24.39 -7.05 -40.48
N PRO A 270 25.23 -8.10 -40.49
CA PRO A 270 24.77 -9.47 -40.67
C PRO A 270 23.97 -9.96 -39.44
N THR A 271 23.20 -11.04 -39.59
CA THR A 271 22.55 -11.72 -38.46
C THR A 271 22.85 -13.21 -38.54
N CYS A 272 23.02 -13.86 -37.39
CA CYS A 272 23.42 -15.27 -37.30
C CYS A 272 22.35 -16.23 -37.85
N ASP A 273 21.09 -15.79 -37.83
CA ASP A 273 19.92 -16.53 -38.29
C ASP A 273 19.35 -15.98 -39.61
N ASN A 274 20.04 -15.03 -40.27
CA ASN A 274 19.57 -14.28 -41.44
C ASN A 274 18.25 -13.49 -41.22
N SER A 275 17.86 -13.23 -39.97
CA SER A 275 16.72 -12.37 -39.65
C SER A 275 16.96 -10.91 -40.00
N THR A 276 15.88 -10.14 -40.13
CA THR A 276 15.94 -8.67 -40.21
C THR A 276 15.56 -8.08 -38.87
N VAL A 277 16.40 -7.18 -38.34
CA VAL A 277 16.19 -6.49 -37.06
C VAL A 277 15.97 -5.00 -37.33
N SER A 278 14.98 -4.41 -36.68
CA SER A 278 14.74 -2.96 -36.68
C SER A 278 15.38 -2.35 -35.44
N GLY A 279 16.16 -1.28 -35.62
CA GLY A 279 16.79 -0.54 -34.52
C GLY A 279 15.80 0.34 -33.75
N VAL A 280 16.13 0.63 -32.49
CA VAL A 280 15.37 1.54 -31.61
C VAL A 280 16.03 2.92 -31.44
N GLY A 281 17.17 3.14 -32.10
CA GLY A 281 18.05 4.29 -31.91
C GLY A 281 19.03 4.08 -30.74
N ILE A 282 20.26 4.59 -30.89
CA ILE A 282 21.35 4.37 -29.93
C ILE A 282 21.02 4.85 -28.51
N GLN A 283 20.29 5.95 -28.36
CA GLN A 283 19.93 6.47 -27.04
C GLN A 283 19.00 5.50 -26.28
N ASN A 284 18.04 4.87 -26.98
CA ASN A 284 17.18 3.85 -26.38
C ASN A 284 17.96 2.56 -26.10
N ALA A 285 18.85 2.15 -27.00
CA ALA A 285 19.72 1.00 -26.79
C ALA A 285 20.63 1.20 -25.55
N GLY A 286 21.23 2.38 -25.41
CA GLY A 286 22.03 2.77 -24.24
C GLY A 286 21.24 2.76 -22.94
N LYS A 287 20.00 3.27 -22.94
CA LYS A 287 19.10 3.16 -21.77
C LYS A 287 18.82 1.70 -21.43
N ILE A 288 18.45 0.86 -22.41
CA ILE A 288 18.20 -0.56 -22.17
C ILE A 288 19.42 -1.24 -21.55
N PHE A 289 20.61 -0.99 -22.09
CA PHE A 289 21.86 -1.57 -21.61
C PHE A 289 22.21 -1.08 -20.20
N TYR A 290 22.21 0.23 -19.94
CA TYR A 290 22.53 0.78 -18.63
C TYR A 290 21.54 0.33 -17.54
N TYR A 291 20.24 0.36 -17.82
CA TYR A 291 19.26 -0.12 -16.86
C TYR A 291 19.42 -1.64 -16.62
N ALA A 292 19.87 -2.42 -17.59
CA ALA A 292 20.26 -3.81 -17.36
C ALA A 292 21.49 -3.93 -16.45
N MET A 293 22.48 -3.04 -16.58
CA MET A 293 23.64 -2.98 -15.68
C MET A 293 23.23 -2.75 -14.22
N LEU A 294 22.19 -1.96 -13.98
CA LEU A 294 21.62 -1.75 -12.62
C LEU A 294 20.96 -3.00 -12.03
N ARG A 295 20.71 -4.03 -12.83
CA ARG A 295 20.13 -5.33 -12.42
C ARG A 295 21.18 -6.44 -12.30
N LYS A 296 22.46 -6.13 -12.52
CA LYS A 296 23.54 -7.12 -12.48
C LYS A 296 23.70 -7.75 -11.09
N THR A 297 24.15 -8.99 -11.11
CA THR A 297 24.66 -9.72 -9.96
C THR A 297 26.08 -10.17 -10.25
N SER A 298 26.82 -10.67 -9.27
CA SER A 298 28.09 -11.35 -9.57
C SER A 298 27.87 -12.54 -10.52
N GLY A 299 28.89 -12.85 -11.33
CA GLY A 299 28.85 -13.94 -12.31
C GLY A 299 27.85 -13.71 -13.44
N MET A 300 27.80 -12.49 -13.98
CA MET A 300 27.05 -12.20 -15.21
C MET A 300 27.55 -13.04 -16.38
N THR A 301 26.60 -13.41 -17.26
CA THR A 301 26.84 -14.09 -18.53
C THR A 301 26.03 -13.41 -19.63
N HIS A 302 26.30 -13.68 -20.91
CA HIS A 302 25.49 -13.22 -22.04
C HIS A 302 24.00 -13.56 -21.85
N ALA A 303 23.74 -14.78 -21.37
CA ALA A 303 22.42 -15.27 -20.99
C ALA A 303 21.74 -14.39 -19.92
N LYS A 304 22.47 -14.02 -18.86
CA LYS A 304 21.95 -13.12 -17.81
C LYS A 304 21.76 -11.69 -18.31
N TYR A 305 22.67 -11.18 -19.15
CA TYR A 305 22.52 -9.87 -19.78
C TYR A 305 21.31 -9.83 -20.72
N ARG A 306 21.04 -10.92 -21.43
CA ARG A 306 19.81 -11.08 -22.22
C ARG A 306 18.56 -10.94 -21.34
N ALA A 307 18.47 -11.68 -20.24
CA ALA A 307 17.34 -11.56 -19.32
C ALA A 307 17.21 -10.14 -18.71
N ALA A 308 18.33 -9.52 -18.31
CA ALA A 308 18.37 -8.20 -17.69
C ALA A 308 17.95 -7.09 -18.67
N THR A 309 18.42 -7.13 -19.91
CA THR A 309 18.08 -6.16 -20.96
C THR A 309 16.64 -6.31 -21.44
N LEU A 310 16.10 -7.53 -21.53
CA LEU A 310 14.67 -7.75 -21.79
C LEU A 310 13.79 -7.17 -20.68
N SER A 311 14.20 -7.37 -19.42
CA SER A 311 13.49 -6.77 -18.28
C SER A 311 13.58 -5.24 -18.30
N ALA A 312 14.77 -4.68 -18.60
CA ALA A 312 14.96 -3.24 -18.74
C ALA A 312 14.09 -2.65 -19.87
N ALA A 313 14.07 -3.30 -21.04
CA ALA A 313 13.30 -2.85 -22.19
C ALA A 313 11.79 -2.91 -21.96
N ARG A 314 11.29 -3.92 -21.23
CA ARG A 314 9.90 -3.99 -20.78
C ARG A 314 9.56 -2.81 -19.86
N ASP A 315 10.42 -2.54 -18.88
CA ASP A 315 10.15 -1.52 -17.86
C ASP A 315 10.25 -0.09 -18.43
N LEU A 316 11.04 0.11 -19.49
CA LEU A 316 11.22 1.40 -20.17
C LEU A 316 10.09 1.74 -21.16
N ASP A 317 9.35 0.74 -21.66
CA ASP A 317 8.35 0.92 -22.71
C ASP A 317 7.14 -0.01 -22.55
N ALA A 318 6.02 0.58 -22.11
CA ALA A 318 4.75 -0.11 -21.92
C ALA A 318 4.14 -0.67 -23.22
N SER A 319 4.55 -0.20 -24.40
CA SER A 319 4.08 -0.73 -25.70
C SER A 319 4.78 -2.03 -26.12
N CYS A 320 5.80 -2.44 -25.37
CA CYS A 320 6.68 -3.57 -25.66
C CYS A 320 7.48 -3.44 -26.98
N SER A 321 7.56 -2.26 -27.59
CA SER A 321 8.35 -2.05 -28.81
C SER A 321 9.84 -2.24 -28.56
N LEU A 322 10.36 -1.64 -27.47
CA LEU A 322 11.75 -1.81 -27.05
C LEU A 322 12.04 -3.26 -26.67
N TYR A 323 11.11 -3.92 -25.95
CA TYR A 323 11.24 -5.33 -25.59
C TYR A 323 11.37 -6.23 -26.83
N ARG A 324 10.49 -6.04 -27.84
CA ARG A 324 10.50 -6.84 -29.07
C ARG A 324 11.80 -6.62 -29.85
N ALA A 325 12.29 -5.39 -29.95
CA ALA A 325 13.54 -5.08 -30.62
C ALA A 325 14.76 -5.67 -29.90
N ALA A 326 14.84 -5.53 -28.57
CA ALA A 326 15.90 -6.14 -27.76
C ALA A 326 15.92 -7.67 -27.90
N LYS A 327 14.74 -8.30 -27.90
CA LYS A 327 14.60 -9.75 -28.11
C LYS A 327 15.04 -10.18 -29.51
N ALA A 328 14.64 -9.43 -30.53
CA ALA A 328 15.05 -9.68 -31.91
C ALA A 328 16.57 -9.56 -32.08
N ALA A 329 17.19 -8.53 -31.52
CA ALA A 329 18.64 -8.34 -31.54
C ALA A 329 19.38 -9.50 -30.84
N TRP A 330 18.92 -9.97 -29.67
CA TRP A 330 19.56 -11.11 -29.00
C TRP A 330 19.43 -12.42 -29.77
N ASN A 331 18.27 -12.66 -30.42
CA ASN A 331 18.09 -13.81 -31.29
C ASN A 331 19.04 -13.74 -32.50
N ALA A 332 19.20 -12.54 -33.07
CA ALA A 332 20.05 -12.30 -34.23
C ALA A 332 21.55 -12.51 -33.94
N VAL A 333 22.00 -12.48 -32.68
CA VAL A 333 23.36 -12.86 -32.27
C VAL A 333 23.45 -14.27 -31.67
N ALA A 334 22.41 -15.08 -31.79
CA ALA A 334 22.35 -16.48 -31.35
C ALA A 334 22.56 -16.72 -29.84
N VAL A 335 22.32 -15.72 -28.98
CA VAL A 335 22.28 -15.97 -27.52
C VAL A 335 20.96 -16.64 -27.17
N PRO A 336 20.97 -17.88 -26.63
CA PRO A 336 19.76 -18.66 -26.43
C PRO A 336 18.84 -18.03 -25.39
N PRO A 337 17.51 -18.21 -25.53
CA PRO A 337 16.56 -17.83 -24.50
C PRO A 337 16.87 -18.50 -23.16
N THR A 338 16.68 -17.76 -22.08
CA THR A 338 16.93 -18.24 -20.71
C THR A 338 15.62 -18.42 -19.92
N THR A 339 15.65 -19.35 -18.96
CA THR A 339 14.52 -19.54 -18.04
C THR A 339 14.32 -18.27 -17.20
N GLY A 340 13.10 -17.73 -17.21
CA GLY A 340 12.77 -16.51 -16.46
C GLY A 340 12.93 -15.20 -17.24
N GLU A 341 13.13 -15.27 -18.57
CA GLU A 341 13.01 -14.06 -19.41
C GLU A 341 11.67 -13.38 -19.20
N ALA A 342 11.70 -12.06 -18.98
CA ALA A 342 10.51 -11.23 -18.93
C ALA A 342 9.66 -11.46 -20.19
N VAL A 343 8.33 -11.44 -20.05
CA VAL A 343 7.38 -11.46 -21.17
C VAL A 343 6.73 -10.09 -21.27
N CYS A 344 6.59 -9.57 -22.49
CA CYS A 344 5.92 -8.31 -22.79
C CYS A 344 5.06 -8.53 -24.05
N ASP A 345 3.76 -8.75 -23.87
CA ASP A 345 2.81 -9.06 -24.94
C ASP A 345 1.88 -7.87 -25.27
N GLY A 346 2.06 -6.73 -24.62
CA GLY A 346 1.24 -5.52 -24.82
C GLY A 346 -0.16 -5.61 -24.23
N SER A 347 -0.46 -6.65 -23.44
CA SER A 347 -1.71 -6.73 -22.69
C SER A 347 -1.65 -5.84 -21.44
N GLY A 348 -2.79 -5.30 -21.01
CA GLY A 348 -2.94 -4.39 -19.88
C GLY A 348 -4.34 -4.51 -19.29
N PHE A 349 -4.64 -3.68 -18.30
CA PHE A 349 -5.99 -3.54 -17.78
C PHE A 349 -6.19 -2.15 -17.17
N GLU A 350 -7.44 -1.72 -17.02
CA GLU A 350 -7.82 -0.57 -16.21
C GLU A 350 -8.61 -1.02 -14.98
N ILE A 351 -8.64 -0.18 -13.96
CA ILE A 351 -9.37 -0.43 -12.71
C ILE A 351 -10.14 0.82 -12.29
N PHE A 352 -11.40 0.64 -11.86
CA PHE A 352 -12.18 1.70 -11.22
C PHE A 352 -13.16 1.11 -10.20
N THR A 353 -13.66 1.97 -9.30
CA THR A 353 -14.63 1.62 -8.27
C THR A 353 -16.00 2.16 -8.63
N ASP A 354 -17.04 1.33 -8.45
CA ASP A 354 -18.44 1.72 -8.60
C ASP A 354 -19.25 1.26 -7.37
N PRO A 355 -19.77 2.21 -6.57
CA PRO A 355 -19.61 3.65 -6.70
C PRO A 355 -18.16 4.11 -6.39
N SER A 356 -17.74 5.25 -6.94
CA SER A 356 -16.40 5.83 -6.68
C SER A 356 -16.29 6.51 -5.31
N SER A 357 -17.42 6.71 -4.64
CA SER A 357 -17.51 7.22 -3.28
C SER A 357 -18.65 6.57 -2.49
N GLY A 358 -18.57 6.65 -1.17
CA GLY A 358 -19.63 6.14 -0.30
C GLY A 358 -19.53 6.70 1.11
N THR A 359 -20.61 6.55 1.87
CA THR A 359 -20.72 7.03 3.25
C THR A 359 -20.98 5.86 4.19
N ALA A 360 -20.25 5.82 5.31
CA ALA A 360 -20.47 4.84 6.37
C ALA A 360 -20.31 5.49 7.75
N GLN A 361 -20.84 4.85 8.79
CA GLN A 361 -20.65 5.27 10.19
C GLN A 361 -19.57 4.41 10.85
N PRO A 362 -18.99 4.84 11.98
CA PRO A 362 -18.10 4.00 12.76
C PRO A 362 -18.79 2.66 13.12
N GLY A 363 -18.10 1.55 12.85
CA GLY A 363 -18.62 0.20 13.04
C GLY A 363 -19.48 -0.34 11.89
N GLN A 364 -19.65 0.39 10.78
CA GLN A 364 -20.37 -0.09 9.59
C GLN A 364 -19.43 -0.62 8.51
N ASN A 365 -19.98 -1.50 7.67
CA ASN A 365 -19.34 -1.97 6.46
C ASN A 365 -20.10 -1.43 5.25
N LEU A 366 -19.37 -1.18 4.16
CA LEU A 366 -19.93 -0.90 2.84
C LEU A 366 -19.32 -1.86 1.82
N THR A 367 -20.07 -2.13 0.75
CA THR A 367 -19.59 -2.93 -0.38
C THR A 367 -19.48 -2.05 -1.61
N VAL A 368 -18.40 -2.22 -2.36
CA VAL A 368 -18.06 -1.46 -3.56
C VAL A 368 -17.68 -2.46 -4.64
N THR A 369 -18.19 -2.28 -5.85
CA THR A 369 -17.75 -3.10 -6.99
C THR A 369 -16.45 -2.52 -7.53
N VAL A 370 -15.45 -3.38 -7.67
CA VAL A 370 -14.19 -3.06 -8.34
C VAL A 370 -14.25 -3.64 -9.73
N HIS A 371 -14.28 -2.77 -10.71
CA HIS A 371 -14.27 -3.14 -12.12
C HIS A 371 -12.86 -3.26 -12.61
N THR A 372 -12.61 -4.30 -13.41
CA THR A 372 -11.41 -4.38 -14.24
C THR A 372 -11.82 -4.50 -15.70
N SER A 373 -11.09 -3.85 -16.62
CA SER A 373 -11.28 -4.02 -18.06
C SER A 373 -9.97 -4.42 -18.70
N SER A 374 -10.00 -5.34 -19.66
CA SER A 374 -8.82 -5.77 -20.40
C SER A 374 -8.46 -4.75 -21.49
N VAL A 375 -7.16 -4.53 -21.66
CA VAL A 375 -6.60 -3.87 -22.85
C VAL A 375 -5.73 -4.92 -23.55
N GLY A 376 -6.17 -5.42 -24.70
CA GLY A 376 -5.53 -6.57 -25.34
C GLY A 376 -6.01 -7.91 -24.73
N MET A 377 -5.09 -8.81 -24.36
CA MET A 377 -5.46 -10.11 -23.79
C MET A 377 -5.92 -10.01 -22.33
N GLU A 378 -6.87 -10.86 -21.94
CA GLU A 378 -7.27 -11.01 -20.54
C GLU A 378 -6.11 -11.59 -19.71
N GLN A 379 -5.94 -11.07 -18.50
CA GLN A 379 -4.87 -11.47 -17.59
C GLN A 379 -5.37 -11.56 -16.16
N ARG A 380 -4.65 -12.33 -15.32
CA ARG A 380 -4.94 -12.42 -13.88
C ARG A 380 -4.57 -11.11 -13.19
N VAL A 381 -5.51 -10.53 -12.43
CA VAL A 381 -5.34 -9.31 -11.64
C VAL A 381 -5.56 -9.63 -10.16
N ASP A 382 -4.51 -9.49 -9.35
CA ASP A 382 -4.57 -9.59 -7.89
C ASP A 382 -4.96 -8.24 -7.29
N LEU A 383 -6.01 -8.21 -6.47
CA LEU A 383 -6.56 -7.00 -5.86
C LEU A 383 -6.10 -6.85 -4.42
N SER A 384 -5.69 -5.63 -4.07
CA SER A 384 -5.32 -5.22 -2.73
C SER A 384 -5.76 -3.78 -2.49
N ALA A 385 -5.70 -3.29 -1.26
CA ALA A 385 -5.93 -1.88 -0.96
C ALA A 385 -5.05 -1.39 0.17
N THR A 386 -4.72 -0.10 0.11
CA THR A 386 -4.12 0.66 1.21
C THR A 386 -5.21 1.54 1.83
N SER A 387 -5.41 1.41 3.13
CA SER A 387 -6.46 2.12 3.88
C SER A 387 -5.88 2.86 5.09
N PRO A 388 -6.49 3.99 5.51
CA PRO A 388 -6.12 4.71 6.73
C PRO A 388 -6.34 3.87 8.00
N ILE A 389 -5.67 4.26 9.10
CA ILE A 389 -5.77 3.56 10.40
C ILE A 389 -7.23 3.45 10.84
N GLY A 390 -7.65 2.24 11.22
CA GLY A 390 -9.00 1.94 11.68
C GLY A 390 -9.99 1.58 10.56
N ILE A 391 -9.62 1.70 9.28
CA ILE A 391 -10.40 1.22 8.13
C ILE A 391 -9.72 -0.02 7.57
N SER A 392 -10.48 -1.11 7.37
CA SER A 392 -9.96 -2.33 6.74
C SER A 392 -10.73 -2.68 5.48
N THR A 393 -10.09 -3.43 4.58
CA THR A 393 -10.64 -3.79 3.27
C THR A 393 -10.41 -5.27 2.98
N SER A 394 -11.41 -5.91 2.37
CA SER A 394 -11.30 -7.28 1.85
C SER A 394 -11.94 -7.38 0.47
N PHE A 395 -11.51 -8.36 -0.33
CA PHE A 395 -11.98 -8.54 -1.70
C PHE A 395 -12.54 -9.95 -1.90
N SER A 396 -13.65 -10.05 -2.62
CA SER A 396 -14.27 -11.32 -3.00
C SER A 396 -14.67 -11.31 -4.49
N PRO A 397 -13.98 -12.05 -5.37
CA PRO A 397 -12.69 -12.70 -5.12
C PRO A 397 -11.53 -11.69 -4.99
N SER A 398 -10.44 -12.06 -4.34
CA SER A 398 -9.21 -11.24 -4.26
C SER A 398 -8.37 -11.26 -5.53
N THR A 399 -8.76 -12.09 -6.50
CA THR A 399 -8.13 -12.18 -7.81
C THR A 399 -9.23 -12.36 -8.86
N VAL A 400 -9.15 -11.60 -9.95
CA VAL A 400 -10.06 -11.69 -11.10
C VAL A 400 -9.26 -11.84 -12.40
N MET A 401 -9.92 -12.26 -13.48
CA MET A 401 -9.40 -12.01 -14.83
C MET A 401 -9.77 -10.59 -15.26
N SER A 402 -8.89 -9.87 -15.95
CA SER A 402 -9.19 -8.52 -16.44
C SER A 402 -10.42 -8.55 -17.36
N GLY A 403 -11.41 -7.70 -17.09
CA GLY A 403 -12.75 -7.77 -17.68
C GLY A 403 -13.82 -8.28 -16.69
N GLN A 404 -13.41 -8.89 -15.59
CA GLN A 404 -14.30 -9.32 -14.50
C GLN A 404 -14.28 -8.32 -13.34
N ASN A 405 -15.28 -8.45 -12.46
CA ASN A 405 -15.44 -7.58 -11.30
C ASN A 405 -15.17 -8.34 -10.00
N ALA A 406 -14.79 -7.62 -8.96
CA ALA A 406 -14.73 -8.12 -7.59
C ALA A 406 -15.55 -7.22 -6.66
N THR A 407 -16.02 -7.78 -5.55
CA THR A 407 -16.62 -6.99 -4.47
C THR A 407 -15.55 -6.64 -3.45
N MET A 408 -15.30 -5.35 -3.25
CA MET A 408 -14.52 -4.83 -2.13
C MET A 408 -15.47 -4.56 -0.95
N THR A 409 -15.21 -5.14 0.21
CA THR A 409 -15.86 -4.77 1.47
C THR A 409 -14.94 -3.84 2.23
N VAL A 410 -15.39 -2.61 2.51
CA VAL A 410 -14.70 -1.64 3.37
C VAL A 410 -15.37 -1.64 4.74
N SER A 411 -14.60 -1.92 5.79
CA SER A 411 -15.07 -1.99 7.17
C SER A 411 -14.50 -0.82 7.97
N VAL A 412 -15.38 0.02 8.52
CA VAL A 412 -15.00 1.19 9.33
C VAL A 412 -14.99 0.78 10.80
N GLY A 413 -13.83 0.87 11.46
CA GLY A 413 -13.72 0.59 12.90
C GLY A 413 -14.59 1.53 13.74
N SER A 414 -15.07 1.05 14.88
CA SER A 414 -15.92 1.85 15.79
C SER A 414 -15.26 3.11 16.34
N GLY A 415 -13.92 3.12 16.44
CA GLY A 415 -13.15 4.27 16.93
C GLY A 415 -12.71 5.26 15.84
N VAL A 416 -13.11 5.07 14.58
CA VAL A 416 -12.73 5.99 13.49
C VAL A 416 -13.51 7.29 13.63
N THR A 417 -12.79 8.42 13.66
CA THR A 417 -13.40 9.75 13.75
C THR A 417 -14.20 10.09 12.49
N PRO A 418 -15.31 10.84 12.60
CA PRO A 418 -16.00 11.35 11.43
C PRO A 418 -15.09 12.22 10.56
N GLY A 419 -15.17 12.06 9.24
CA GLY A 419 -14.29 12.74 8.30
C GLY A 419 -14.24 12.07 6.92
N ASN A 420 -13.45 12.64 6.01
CA ASN A 420 -13.25 12.08 4.67
C ASN A 420 -11.92 11.32 4.61
N TYR A 421 -11.97 10.13 4.04
CA TYR A 421 -10.88 9.18 3.93
C TYR A 421 -10.75 8.70 2.49
N GLN A 422 -9.56 8.25 2.10
CA GLN A 422 -9.31 7.65 0.79
C GLN A 422 -8.83 6.23 0.96
N VAL A 423 -9.44 5.31 0.21
CA VAL A 423 -8.98 3.93 0.07
C VAL A 423 -8.40 3.79 -1.33
N THR A 424 -7.11 3.46 -1.41
CA THR A 424 -6.43 3.25 -2.70
C THR A 424 -6.47 1.77 -3.03
N VAL A 425 -7.32 1.40 -3.98
CA VAL A 425 -7.40 0.05 -4.53
C VAL A 425 -6.27 -0.14 -5.54
N THR A 426 -5.52 -1.22 -5.39
CA THR A 426 -4.41 -1.59 -6.28
C THR A 426 -4.73 -2.93 -6.94
N GLY A 427 -4.83 -2.92 -8.27
CA GLY A 427 -4.80 -4.13 -9.08
C GLY A 427 -3.38 -4.38 -9.55
N ARG A 428 -2.85 -5.58 -9.30
CA ARG A 428 -1.57 -6.06 -9.83
C ARG A 428 -1.84 -7.14 -10.86
N GLY A 429 -1.69 -6.80 -12.13
CA GLY A 429 -1.70 -7.76 -13.23
C GLY A 429 -0.32 -8.34 -13.48
N GLN A 430 -0.23 -9.22 -14.48
CA GLN A 430 1.05 -9.77 -14.95
C GLN A 430 1.87 -8.72 -15.71
N THR A 431 1.21 -7.75 -16.34
CA THR A 431 1.85 -6.76 -17.22
C THR A 431 1.87 -5.33 -16.68
N ALA A 432 1.02 -4.99 -15.72
CA ALA A 432 0.92 -3.64 -15.15
C ALA A 432 0.39 -3.66 -13.72
N THR A 433 0.63 -2.58 -12.97
CA THR A 433 -0.07 -2.28 -11.71
C THR A 433 -0.87 -1.00 -11.90
N LYS A 434 -2.14 -1.02 -11.54
CA LYS A 434 -3.08 0.10 -11.70
C LYS A 434 -3.77 0.39 -10.38
N THR A 435 -4.14 1.66 -10.18
CA THR A 435 -4.81 2.09 -8.95
C THR A 435 -6.12 2.82 -9.25
N ALA A 436 -7.08 2.66 -8.33
CA ALA A 436 -8.31 3.42 -8.28
C ALA A 436 -8.50 3.96 -6.86
N VAL A 437 -9.07 5.16 -6.74
CA VAL A 437 -9.34 5.77 -5.43
C VAL A 437 -10.82 5.68 -5.13
N PHE A 438 -11.16 5.08 -4.00
CA PHE A 438 -12.49 5.14 -3.43
C PHE A 438 -12.53 6.20 -2.32
N SER A 439 -13.44 7.16 -2.43
CA SER A 439 -13.61 8.23 -1.44
C SER A 439 -14.64 7.83 -0.39
N LEU A 440 -14.21 7.67 0.86
CA LEU A 440 -15.06 7.28 1.99
C LEU A 440 -15.37 8.49 2.88
N ALA A 441 -16.64 8.84 3.03
CA ALA A 441 -17.09 9.75 4.08
C ALA A 441 -17.50 8.92 5.32
N VAL A 442 -16.76 9.05 6.41
CA VAL A 442 -17.19 8.54 7.71
C VAL A 442 -18.11 9.60 8.34
N ALA A 443 -19.41 9.34 8.30
CA ALA A 443 -20.38 10.19 8.97
C ALA A 443 -20.30 10.00 10.48
N ALA A 444 -20.62 11.03 11.25
CA ALA A 444 -20.95 10.84 12.66
C ALA A 444 -22.08 9.78 12.75
N ASN A 445 -22.04 8.95 13.79
CA ASN A 445 -23.25 8.23 14.17
C ASN A 445 -24.36 9.29 14.28
N PRO A 446 -25.61 9.00 13.86
CA PRO A 446 -26.68 9.95 14.14
C PRO A 446 -26.65 10.12 15.66
N ASP A 447 -26.66 11.35 16.17
CA ASP A 447 -26.76 11.60 17.60
C ASP A 447 -27.94 10.77 18.10
N VAL A 448 -27.65 9.68 18.82
CA VAL A 448 -28.69 8.91 19.50
C VAL A 448 -29.20 9.86 20.56
N PRO A 449 -30.49 10.18 20.57
CA PRO A 449 -31.02 10.97 21.66
C PRO A 449 -30.63 10.33 22.99
N ASP A 450 -29.99 11.10 23.86
CA ASP A 450 -29.60 10.64 25.20
C ASP A 450 -30.87 10.32 26.01
N VAL A 451 -30.99 9.09 26.49
CA VAL A 451 -32.08 8.70 27.39
C VAL A 451 -31.63 9.04 28.80
N ASP A 452 -32.05 10.23 29.26
CA ASP A 452 -31.64 10.80 30.56
C ASP A 452 -31.81 9.79 31.71
N VAL A 453 -30.68 9.25 32.18
CA VAL A 453 -30.64 8.23 33.23
C VAL A 453 -31.19 8.74 34.57
N ASN A 454 -31.26 10.06 34.77
CA ASN A 454 -31.91 10.61 35.96
C ASN A 454 -33.43 10.38 35.93
N LYS A 455 -34.05 10.40 34.74
CA LYS A 455 -35.46 10.04 34.60
C LYS A 455 -35.68 8.55 34.79
N VAL A 456 -34.77 7.73 34.24
CA VAL A 456 -34.81 6.26 34.43
C VAL A 456 -34.76 5.92 35.92
N THR A 457 -33.82 6.53 36.65
CA THR A 457 -33.68 6.30 38.09
C THR A 457 -34.80 6.92 38.92
N ALA A 458 -35.43 8.01 38.47
CA ALA A 458 -36.63 8.57 39.10
C ALA A 458 -37.84 7.61 38.99
N ASP A 459 -38.03 6.99 37.82
CA ASP A 459 -39.08 6.00 37.59
C ASP A 459 -38.83 4.72 38.38
N LEU A 460 -37.55 4.31 38.45
CA LEU A 460 -37.13 3.21 39.29
C LEU A 460 -37.42 3.46 40.78
N ALA A 461 -37.13 4.68 41.26
CA ALA A 461 -37.46 5.08 42.62
C ALA A 461 -38.99 5.12 42.87
N ALA A 462 -39.78 5.51 41.88
CA ALA A 462 -41.24 5.48 41.95
C ALA A 462 -41.77 4.04 42.06
N LEU A 463 -41.25 3.11 41.25
CA LEU A 463 -41.57 1.68 41.37
C LEU A 463 -41.18 1.13 42.75
N GLN A 464 -39.99 1.47 43.27
CA GLN A 464 -39.60 1.09 44.63
C GLN A 464 -40.59 1.65 45.67
N LYS A 465 -40.99 2.92 45.56
CA LYS A 465 -41.95 3.53 46.47
C LYS A 465 -43.30 2.80 46.43
N ILE A 466 -43.77 2.46 45.23
CA ILE A 466 -44.99 1.66 45.05
C ILE A 466 -44.87 0.32 45.76
N ALA A 467 -43.72 -0.36 45.67
CA ALA A 467 -43.47 -1.60 46.41
C ALA A 467 -43.59 -1.37 47.92
N GLN A 468 -42.93 -0.34 48.45
CA GLN A 468 -42.92 0.00 49.88
C GLN A 468 -44.32 0.29 50.41
N ASP A 469 -45.10 1.09 49.69
CA ASP A 469 -46.48 1.45 50.06
C ASP A 469 -47.43 0.24 50.02
N ASN A 470 -47.06 -0.85 49.35
CA ASN A 470 -47.92 -2.01 49.10
C ASN A 470 -47.32 -3.34 49.59
N GLY A 471 -46.70 -3.34 50.77
CA GLY A 471 -46.21 -4.57 51.42
C GLY A 471 -44.81 -4.99 50.98
N GLY A 472 -44.01 -4.04 50.49
CA GLY A 472 -42.59 -4.21 50.19
C GLY A 472 -42.25 -4.89 48.86
N ASN A 473 -43.25 -5.18 48.02
CA ASN A 473 -43.06 -5.90 46.75
C ASN A 473 -44.07 -5.51 45.68
N ARG A 474 -43.79 -5.91 44.43
CA ARG A 474 -44.62 -5.73 43.24
C ARG A 474 -44.94 -7.07 42.59
N ARG A 475 -45.05 -8.14 43.39
CA ARG A 475 -45.37 -9.50 42.89
C ARG A 475 -46.67 -9.52 42.11
N ALA A 476 -46.70 -10.26 41.01
CA ALA A 476 -47.92 -10.44 40.22
C ALA A 476 -49.14 -10.78 41.10
N GLY A 477 -50.23 -10.07 40.85
CA GLY A 477 -51.49 -10.18 41.60
C GLY A 477 -51.52 -9.39 42.92
N SER A 478 -50.44 -8.71 43.31
CA SER A 478 -50.42 -7.83 44.48
C SER A 478 -50.96 -6.42 44.19
N ALA A 479 -51.24 -5.67 45.26
CA ALA A 479 -51.57 -4.25 45.15
C ALA A 479 -50.39 -3.43 44.58
N GLY A 480 -49.15 -3.81 44.90
CA GLY A 480 -47.95 -3.17 44.36
C GLY A 480 -47.81 -3.37 42.86
N TYR A 481 -48.12 -4.56 42.34
CA TYR A 481 -48.14 -4.77 40.88
C TYR A 481 -49.22 -3.92 40.21
N THR A 482 -50.43 -3.92 40.76
CA THR A 482 -51.57 -3.15 40.24
C THR A 482 -51.25 -1.65 40.18
N ALA A 483 -50.66 -1.10 41.23
CA ALA A 483 -50.20 0.28 41.27
C ALA A 483 -49.06 0.55 40.27
N SER A 484 -48.16 -0.41 40.05
CA SER A 484 -47.08 -0.29 39.05
C SER A 484 -47.64 -0.22 37.63
N VAL A 485 -48.62 -1.07 37.29
CA VAL A 485 -49.31 -1.03 35.99
C VAL A 485 -49.97 0.33 35.78
N ALA A 486 -50.68 0.84 36.79
CA ALA A 486 -51.33 2.14 36.72
C ALA A 486 -50.34 3.29 36.49
N TYR A 487 -49.20 3.27 37.18
CA TYR A 487 -48.13 4.25 37.04
C TYR A 487 -47.55 4.30 35.61
N VAL A 488 -47.12 3.15 35.09
CA VAL A 488 -46.54 3.04 33.75
C VAL A 488 -47.58 3.43 32.68
N LYS A 489 -48.81 2.93 32.81
CA LYS A 489 -49.93 3.26 31.91
C LYS A 489 -50.20 4.76 31.83
N GLN A 490 -50.23 5.45 32.98
CA GLN A 490 -50.53 6.88 33.03
C GLN A 490 -49.50 7.69 32.24
N LYS A 491 -48.21 7.40 32.41
CA LYS A 491 -47.13 8.07 31.67
C LYS A 491 -47.21 7.82 30.16
N LEU A 492 -47.46 6.58 29.75
CA LEU A 492 -47.57 6.22 28.33
C LEU A 492 -48.77 6.87 27.65
N LEU A 493 -49.93 6.90 28.32
CA LEU A 493 -51.10 7.61 27.81
C LEU A 493 -50.83 9.11 27.66
N ALA A 494 -50.15 9.73 28.64
CA ALA A 494 -49.77 11.14 28.58
C ALA A 494 -48.79 11.44 27.42
N ALA A 495 -47.95 10.48 27.03
CA ALA A 495 -47.06 10.57 25.88
C ALA A 495 -47.71 10.22 24.54
N GLY A 496 -49.00 9.87 24.52
CA GLY A 496 -49.76 9.62 23.29
C GLY A 496 -49.72 8.17 22.77
N PHE A 497 -49.30 7.21 23.60
CA PHE A 497 -49.37 5.78 23.23
C PHE A 497 -50.80 5.25 23.31
N THR A 498 -51.10 4.26 22.47
CA THR A 498 -52.29 3.41 22.64
C THR A 498 -51.95 2.30 23.63
N VAL A 499 -52.59 2.28 24.79
CA VAL A 499 -52.23 1.35 25.89
C VAL A 499 -53.34 0.34 26.17
N THR A 500 -52.98 -0.94 26.23
CA THR A 500 -53.88 -2.08 26.50
C THR A 500 -53.41 -2.85 27.72
N GLU A 501 -54.32 -3.10 28.67
CA GLU A 501 -54.12 -4.07 29.74
C GLU A 501 -54.66 -5.43 29.32
N GLN A 502 -53.78 -6.37 28.97
CA GLN A 502 -54.17 -7.71 28.59
C GLN A 502 -54.26 -8.60 29.83
N LYS A 503 -55.48 -8.76 30.35
CA LYS A 503 -55.75 -9.67 31.47
C LYS A 503 -55.56 -11.13 31.06
N CYS A 504 -54.76 -11.87 31.81
CA CYS A 504 -54.71 -13.33 31.68
C CYS A 504 -55.83 -13.99 32.48
N ALA A 505 -56.95 -14.30 31.82
CA ALA A 505 -58.11 -14.91 32.46
C ALA A 505 -57.86 -16.34 33.00
N THR A 506 -56.87 -17.05 32.44
CA THR A 506 -56.53 -18.44 32.81
C THR A 506 -55.36 -18.53 33.77
N CYS A 507 -54.71 -17.41 34.10
CA CYS A 507 -53.54 -17.40 34.98
C CYS A 507 -53.96 -17.31 36.45
N ARG A 508 -53.16 -17.93 37.33
CA ARG A 508 -53.44 -17.98 38.77
C ARG A 508 -53.59 -16.60 39.41
N ASN A 509 -52.67 -15.69 39.11
CA ASN A 509 -52.65 -14.35 39.71
C ASN A 509 -53.54 -13.33 38.98
N GLN A 510 -54.08 -13.68 37.80
CA GLN A 510 -54.90 -12.84 36.91
C GLN A 510 -54.39 -11.41 36.65
N ALA A 511 -53.11 -11.17 36.88
CA ALA A 511 -52.49 -9.87 36.67
C ALA A 511 -52.35 -9.58 35.16
N PRO A 512 -52.58 -8.33 34.72
CA PRO A 512 -52.54 -7.99 33.30
C PRO A 512 -51.11 -7.73 32.82
N ASN A 513 -50.80 -8.15 31.59
CA ASN A 513 -49.70 -7.54 30.84
C ASN A 513 -50.10 -6.10 30.47
N LEU A 514 -49.16 -5.17 30.43
CA LEU A 514 -49.39 -3.83 29.90
C LEU A 514 -48.68 -3.69 28.55
N ILE A 515 -49.43 -3.41 27.50
CA ILE A 515 -48.93 -3.30 26.13
C ILE A 515 -49.17 -1.88 25.65
N ALA A 516 -48.13 -1.20 25.18
CA ALA A 516 -48.23 0.15 24.65
C ALA A 516 -47.73 0.21 23.21
N GLU A 517 -48.52 0.81 22.34
CA GLU A 517 -48.24 0.88 20.92
C GLU A 517 -48.13 2.35 20.48
N TRP A 518 -47.02 2.69 19.83
CA TRP A 518 -46.85 4.01 19.23
C TRP A 518 -47.72 4.10 17.97
N PRO A 519 -48.55 5.15 17.79
CA PRO A 519 -49.54 5.17 16.70
C PRO A 519 -48.96 5.30 15.28
N LYS A 520 -47.65 5.52 15.13
CA LYS A 520 -46.96 5.70 13.84
C LYS A 520 -46.22 4.44 13.39
N GLY A 521 -45.91 4.38 12.09
CA GLY A 521 -45.24 3.25 11.45
C GLY A 521 -46.21 2.15 11.01
N ASP A 522 -45.72 1.24 10.16
CA ASP A 522 -46.50 0.16 9.55
C ASP A 522 -46.92 -0.90 10.59
N ALA A 523 -48.22 -1.03 10.85
CA ALA A 523 -48.76 -2.00 11.79
C ALA A 523 -48.62 -3.48 11.34
N ASN A 524 -48.20 -3.73 10.10
CA ASN A 524 -47.87 -5.08 9.62
C ASN A 524 -46.40 -5.46 9.83
N ARG A 525 -45.57 -4.54 10.32
CA ARG A 525 -44.17 -4.77 10.70
C ARG A 525 -43.93 -4.16 12.07
N VAL A 526 -43.86 -4.99 13.09
CA VAL A 526 -43.82 -4.59 14.49
C VAL A 526 -42.47 -4.98 15.10
N LEU A 527 -41.67 -3.98 15.45
CA LEU A 527 -40.57 -4.17 16.38
C LEU A 527 -41.13 -4.11 17.80
N MET A 528 -40.85 -5.15 18.59
CA MET A 528 -41.37 -5.23 19.95
C MET A 528 -40.23 -5.20 20.97
N LEU A 529 -40.43 -4.47 22.06
CA LEU A 529 -39.50 -4.38 23.19
C LEU A 529 -40.25 -4.73 24.48
N GLY A 530 -39.60 -5.40 25.43
CA GLY A 530 -40.25 -5.75 26.67
C GLY A 530 -39.32 -6.00 27.85
N ALA A 531 -39.94 -5.96 29.03
CA ALA A 531 -39.34 -6.21 30.33
C ALA A 531 -40.45 -6.68 31.29
N HIS A 532 -40.18 -7.58 32.23
CA HIS A 532 -41.21 -7.89 33.22
C HIS A 532 -41.36 -6.78 34.26
N LEU A 533 -42.61 -6.56 34.69
CA LEU A 533 -42.93 -5.50 35.64
C LEU A 533 -43.07 -6.02 37.07
N ASP A 534 -43.31 -7.31 37.28
CA ASP A 534 -43.43 -7.84 38.64
C ASP A 534 -42.08 -7.98 39.34
N SER A 535 -42.14 -8.18 40.65
CA SER A 535 -41.02 -8.59 41.49
C SER A 535 -41.34 -9.92 42.18
N VAL A 536 -40.37 -10.47 42.90
CA VAL A 536 -40.64 -11.55 43.87
C VAL A 536 -41.34 -11.04 45.14
N SER A 537 -41.93 -11.95 45.93
CA SER A 537 -42.50 -11.60 47.24
C SER A 537 -41.46 -11.22 48.29
N ALA A 538 -40.20 -11.61 48.09
CA ALA A 538 -39.12 -11.41 49.05
C ALA A 538 -38.58 -9.97 49.10
N GLY A 539 -38.85 -9.14 48.09
CA GLY A 539 -38.29 -7.80 47.99
C GLY A 539 -38.93 -6.93 46.91
N PRO A 540 -38.50 -5.67 46.79
CA PRO A 540 -39.14 -4.70 45.90
C PRO A 540 -38.80 -4.91 44.41
N GLY A 541 -37.80 -5.75 44.09
CA GLY A 541 -37.40 -6.09 42.73
C GLY A 541 -36.96 -4.86 41.95
N VAL A 542 -36.01 -4.12 42.49
CA VAL A 542 -35.55 -2.87 41.87
C VAL A 542 -34.64 -3.19 40.71
N ASN A 543 -33.62 -4.02 40.88
CA ASN A 543 -32.81 -4.41 39.75
C ASN A 543 -33.53 -5.46 38.89
N ASP A 544 -34.08 -6.51 39.50
CA ASP A 544 -34.91 -7.54 38.84
C ASP A 544 -36.40 -7.37 39.22
N ASN A 545 -37.23 -6.73 38.40
CA ASN A 545 -36.85 -6.05 37.16
C ASN A 545 -37.39 -4.62 37.02
N GLY A 546 -37.31 -3.86 38.11
CA GLY A 546 -37.54 -2.42 38.05
C GLY A 546 -36.60 -1.72 37.05
N SER A 547 -35.34 -2.14 36.95
CA SER A 547 -34.32 -1.49 36.11
C SER A 547 -34.67 -1.56 34.62
N GLY A 548 -35.02 -2.76 34.14
CA GLY A 548 -35.51 -2.99 32.78
C GLY A 548 -36.83 -2.27 32.51
N ALA A 549 -37.80 -2.41 33.43
CA ALA A 549 -39.11 -1.80 33.28
C ALA A 549 -39.06 -0.26 33.22
N ALA A 550 -38.19 0.38 34.03
CA ALA A 550 -38.00 1.82 34.05
C ALA A 550 -37.23 2.32 32.83
N ALA A 551 -36.16 1.61 32.42
CA ALA A 551 -35.42 1.96 31.20
C ALA A 551 -36.31 1.87 29.96
N LEU A 552 -37.13 0.80 29.86
CA LEU A 552 -38.10 0.62 28.79
C LEU A 552 -39.12 1.77 28.71
N LEU A 553 -39.58 2.26 29.87
CA LEU A 553 -40.52 3.37 29.94
C LEU A 553 -39.89 4.67 29.42
N GLU A 554 -38.72 5.05 29.91
CA GLU A 554 -38.09 6.30 29.49
C GLU A 554 -37.57 6.23 28.04
N VAL A 555 -37.20 5.06 27.53
CA VAL A 555 -36.95 4.86 26.09
C VAL A 555 -38.22 5.14 25.27
N ALA A 556 -39.39 4.63 25.70
CA ALA A 556 -40.65 4.89 25.02
C ALA A 556 -41.02 6.39 25.05
N LEU A 557 -40.86 7.04 26.21
CA LEU A 557 -41.14 8.48 26.38
C LEU A 557 -40.20 9.36 25.56
N THR A 558 -38.90 9.03 25.53
CA THR A 558 -37.89 9.76 24.75
C THR A 558 -38.13 9.57 23.25
N MET A 559 -38.41 8.34 22.79
CA MET A 559 -38.79 8.08 21.40
C MET A 559 -40.00 8.93 20.98
N ALA A 560 -41.02 9.02 21.83
CA ALA A 560 -42.21 9.83 21.59
C ALA A 560 -41.89 11.34 21.54
N SER A 561 -41.04 11.85 22.44
CA SER A 561 -40.69 13.27 22.48
C SER A 561 -39.90 13.75 21.26
N TYR A 562 -39.07 12.87 20.69
CA TYR A 562 -38.33 13.15 19.44
C TYR A 562 -39.18 12.96 18.19
N ASN A 563 -40.38 12.38 18.33
CA ASN A 563 -41.33 12.19 17.24
C ASN A 563 -40.70 11.50 16.01
N LEU A 564 -39.94 10.43 16.26
CA LEU A 564 -39.14 9.75 15.23
C LEU A 564 -40.00 9.27 14.05
N ALA A 565 -39.44 9.38 12.85
CA ALA A 565 -40.06 8.89 11.62
C ALA A 565 -39.79 7.39 11.46
N LEU A 566 -40.74 6.56 11.90
CA LEU A 566 -40.59 5.11 11.92
C LEU A 566 -41.21 4.46 10.67
N THR A 567 -40.46 3.59 10.01
CA THR A 567 -40.94 2.71 8.92
C THR A 567 -41.68 1.49 9.45
N GLN A 568 -41.43 1.09 10.70
CA GLN A 568 -42.11 -0.01 11.38
C GLN A 568 -42.88 0.49 12.60
N ARG A 569 -43.94 -0.23 13.00
CA ARG A 569 -44.62 -0.01 14.27
C ARG A 569 -43.71 -0.42 15.42
N VAL A 570 -43.64 0.38 16.49
CA VAL A 570 -42.93 0.02 17.72
C VAL A 570 -43.93 -0.26 18.83
N ARG A 571 -43.79 -1.42 19.47
CA ARG A 571 -44.65 -1.90 20.56
C ARG A 571 -43.80 -2.20 21.79
N PHE A 572 -44.23 -1.68 22.93
CA PHE A 572 -43.62 -1.92 24.24
C PHE A 572 -44.52 -2.83 25.07
N ALA A 573 -43.93 -3.73 25.86
CA ALA A 573 -44.69 -4.59 26.77
C ALA A 573 -44.02 -4.71 28.13
N TRP A 574 -44.86 -4.63 29.16
CA TRP A 574 -44.51 -4.91 30.54
C TRP A 574 -45.21 -6.20 30.94
N TRP A 575 -44.43 -7.26 31.12
CA TRP A 575 -44.97 -8.59 31.37
C TRP A 575 -45.37 -8.78 32.83
N SER A 576 -46.34 -9.66 33.02
CA SER A 576 -46.78 -10.10 34.34
C SER A 576 -46.28 -11.50 34.64
N ASP A 577 -45.91 -11.73 35.90
CA ASP A 577 -45.73 -13.08 36.46
C ASP A 577 -44.62 -13.86 35.73
N GLU A 578 -43.57 -13.13 35.35
CA GLU A 578 -42.33 -13.69 34.79
C GLU A 578 -41.68 -14.63 35.80
N GLU A 579 -41.64 -14.19 37.06
CA GLU A 579 -41.01 -14.85 38.19
C GLU A 579 -41.62 -16.21 38.54
N SER A 580 -42.86 -16.45 38.08
CA SER A 580 -43.58 -17.72 38.22
C SER A 580 -43.52 -18.60 36.95
N GLY A 581 -42.67 -18.26 35.98
CA GLY A 581 -42.42 -19.06 34.77
C GLY A 581 -42.89 -18.41 33.46
N LEU A 582 -42.59 -17.13 33.24
CA LEU A 582 -42.87 -16.39 32.00
C LEU A 582 -44.36 -16.31 31.66
N VAL A 583 -45.23 -16.32 32.67
CA VAL A 583 -46.66 -16.59 32.50
C VAL A 583 -47.33 -15.54 31.59
N GLY A 584 -46.99 -14.26 31.77
CA GLY A 584 -47.50 -13.15 30.99
C GLY A 584 -47.10 -13.20 29.52
N SER A 585 -45.81 -13.32 29.22
CA SER A 585 -45.30 -13.37 27.84
C SER A 585 -45.76 -14.64 27.12
N ARG A 586 -45.78 -15.80 27.79
CA ARG A 586 -46.36 -17.04 27.25
C ARG A 586 -47.83 -16.87 26.91
N TYR A 587 -48.61 -16.25 27.79
CA TYR A 587 -50.02 -15.99 27.52
C TYR A 587 -50.18 -15.09 26.29
N TYR A 588 -49.45 -13.98 26.21
CA TYR A 588 -49.50 -13.07 25.05
C TYR A 588 -49.24 -13.80 23.74
N VAL A 589 -48.11 -14.52 23.65
CA VAL A 589 -47.71 -15.27 22.45
C VAL A 589 -48.73 -16.36 22.10
N SER A 590 -49.30 -17.05 23.10
CA SER A 590 -50.32 -18.09 22.88
C SER A 590 -51.61 -17.55 22.24
N ARG A 591 -51.90 -16.25 22.44
CA ARG A 591 -53.08 -15.59 21.87
C ARG A 591 -52.88 -15.05 20.46
N LEU A 592 -51.64 -14.97 19.98
CA LEU A 592 -51.34 -14.52 18.63
C LEU A 592 -51.58 -15.65 17.62
N SER A 593 -52.37 -15.37 16.59
CA SER A 593 -52.46 -16.19 15.38
C SER A 593 -51.12 -16.23 14.63
N ARG A 594 -50.95 -17.18 13.71
CA ARG A 594 -49.75 -17.26 12.86
C ARG A 594 -49.50 -15.97 12.08
N THR A 595 -50.57 -15.33 11.58
CA THR A 595 -50.48 -14.06 10.85
C THR A 595 -50.02 -12.92 11.75
N GLU A 596 -50.50 -12.85 12.99
CA GLU A 596 -50.07 -11.82 13.94
C GLU A 596 -48.62 -12.02 14.38
N ARG A 597 -48.19 -13.27 14.59
CA ARG A 597 -46.78 -13.58 14.89
C ARG A 597 -45.85 -13.13 13.76
N ALA A 598 -46.24 -13.37 12.51
CA ALA A 598 -45.45 -12.98 11.34
C ALA A 598 -45.29 -11.45 11.20
N LYS A 599 -46.14 -10.65 11.84
CA LYS A 599 -45.97 -9.18 11.88
C LYS A 599 -44.83 -8.76 12.81
N ILE A 600 -44.47 -9.55 13.82
CA ILE A 600 -43.43 -9.20 14.78
C ILE A 600 -42.07 -9.50 14.14
N THR A 601 -41.34 -8.44 13.77
CA THR A 601 -40.06 -8.54 13.05
C THR A 601 -38.89 -8.87 13.97
N GLY A 602 -39.03 -8.55 15.27
CA GLY A 602 -38.13 -8.96 16.32
C GLY A 602 -38.66 -8.56 17.70
N TYR A 603 -38.19 -9.25 18.73
CA TYR A 603 -38.47 -8.96 20.14
C TYR A 603 -37.17 -8.70 20.92
N LEU A 604 -37.05 -7.52 21.52
CA LEU A 604 -35.90 -7.16 22.36
C LEU A 604 -36.27 -7.13 23.85
N ASN A 605 -35.55 -7.89 24.67
CA ASN A 605 -35.87 -8.09 26.08
C ASN A 605 -34.84 -7.45 27.02
N PHE A 606 -35.27 -6.93 28.17
CA PHE A 606 -34.42 -6.17 29.08
C PHE A 606 -34.59 -6.60 30.54
N ASP A 607 -34.33 -7.88 30.82
CA ASP A 607 -34.35 -8.48 32.16
C ASP A 607 -32.94 -8.96 32.48
N MET A 608 -32.06 -8.15 33.04
CA MET A 608 -32.19 -6.92 33.83
C MET A 608 -30.96 -6.05 33.55
N VAL A 609 -31.01 -4.72 33.73
CA VAL A 609 -29.98 -3.80 33.19
C VAL A 609 -29.29 -2.88 34.21
N GLY A 610 -29.46 -3.12 35.51
CA GLY A 610 -28.93 -2.26 36.58
C GLY A 610 -27.92 -2.89 37.55
N SER A 611 -27.33 -4.04 37.27
CA SER A 611 -26.55 -4.82 38.25
C SER A 611 -25.29 -4.10 38.76
N THR A 612 -25.09 -4.10 40.09
CA THR A 612 -24.05 -3.33 40.77
C THR A 612 -22.63 -3.78 40.46
N ASN A 613 -22.42 -5.08 40.27
CA ASN A 613 -21.19 -5.66 39.76
C ASN A 613 -21.37 -6.12 38.30
N GLY A 614 -22.17 -5.38 37.52
CA GLY A 614 -22.69 -5.83 36.24
C GLY A 614 -21.64 -6.05 35.14
N GLY A 615 -22.00 -6.91 34.18
CA GLY A 615 -21.32 -7.06 32.88
C GLY A 615 -22.13 -6.42 31.75
N PHE A 616 -21.64 -6.57 30.51
CA PHE A 616 -22.39 -6.19 29.31
C PHE A 616 -22.75 -7.45 28.54
N PHE A 617 -23.96 -7.96 28.75
CA PHE A 617 -24.43 -9.19 28.12
C PHE A 617 -25.53 -8.92 27.09
N ILE A 618 -25.50 -9.68 25.99
CA ILE A 618 -26.54 -9.65 24.96
C ILE A 618 -27.15 -11.04 24.85
N ASN A 619 -28.48 -11.11 24.88
CA ASN A 619 -29.21 -12.36 24.66
C ASN A 619 -29.15 -12.73 23.17
N ASN A 620 -28.82 -13.98 22.84
CA ASN A 620 -28.73 -14.49 21.48
C ASN A 620 -27.83 -13.61 20.57
N ILE A 621 -26.62 -13.28 21.04
CA ILE A 621 -25.70 -12.26 20.51
C ILE A 621 -25.30 -12.44 19.05
N ASN A 622 -25.43 -13.66 18.53
CA ASN A 622 -25.07 -14.01 17.15
C ASN A 622 -26.26 -13.99 16.19
N THR A 623 -27.43 -13.53 16.64
CA THR A 623 -28.63 -13.42 15.80
C THR A 623 -28.73 -12.05 15.11
N PRO A 624 -29.46 -11.93 14.00
CA PRO A 624 -29.73 -10.64 13.37
C PRO A 624 -30.41 -9.62 14.32
N ALA A 625 -31.25 -10.09 15.25
CA ALA A 625 -31.91 -9.24 16.24
C ALA A 625 -30.92 -8.57 17.21
N ALA A 626 -29.74 -9.17 17.42
CA ALA A 626 -28.69 -8.63 18.27
C ALA A 626 -27.80 -7.58 17.59
N ALA A 627 -27.86 -7.45 16.26
CA ALA A 627 -26.87 -6.69 15.50
C ALA A 627 -26.79 -5.21 15.92
N ALA A 628 -27.93 -4.53 16.08
CA ALA A 628 -27.96 -3.12 16.45
C ALA A 628 -27.48 -2.88 17.90
N LEU A 629 -27.91 -3.74 18.83
CA LEU A 629 -27.48 -3.73 20.23
C LEU A 629 -25.96 -3.94 20.35
N LYS A 630 -25.44 -4.97 19.67
CA LYS A 630 -24.01 -5.27 19.63
C LYS A 630 -23.20 -4.11 19.04
N ALA A 631 -23.68 -3.52 17.95
CA ALA A 631 -23.04 -2.39 17.29
C ALA A 631 -22.94 -1.17 18.22
N TYR A 632 -23.98 -0.88 19.01
CA TYR A 632 -23.99 0.25 19.95
C TYR A 632 -22.87 0.14 20.98
N TRP A 633 -22.83 -0.97 21.71
CA TRP A 633 -21.82 -1.17 22.77
C TRP A 633 -20.41 -1.31 22.21
N GLN A 634 -20.20 -2.04 21.11
CA GLN A 634 -18.90 -2.12 20.45
C GLN A 634 -18.42 -0.76 19.92
N GLY A 635 -19.37 0.08 19.46
CA GLY A 635 -19.19 1.49 19.13
C GLY A 635 -18.49 2.29 20.23
N ARG A 636 -18.75 1.92 21.49
CA ARG A 636 -18.31 2.62 22.71
C ARG A 636 -17.19 1.89 23.44
N GLY A 637 -16.56 0.91 22.80
CA GLY A 637 -15.50 0.09 23.41
C GLY A 637 -16.00 -0.87 24.49
N LEU A 638 -17.32 -1.02 24.64
CA LEU A 638 -17.93 -1.99 25.54
C LEU A 638 -18.05 -3.31 24.77
N LEU A 639 -17.24 -4.29 25.13
CA LEU A 639 -17.20 -5.59 24.45
C LEU A 639 -18.24 -6.54 25.06
N PRO A 640 -19.39 -6.82 24.42
CA PRO A 640 -20.41 -7.69 25.00
C PRO A 640 -20.04 -9.17 25.01
N GLU A 641 -20.68 -9.94 25.88
CA GLU A 641 -20.71 -11.42 25.87
C GLU A 641 -22.13 -11.95 25.74
N GLU A 642 -22.29 -13.22 25.37
CA GLU A 642 -23.60 -13.89 25.38
C GLU A 642 -24.15 -13.96 26.82
N ASN A 643 -25.45 -13.67 26.99
CA ASN A 643 -26.12 -13.85 28.27
C ASN A 643 -26.47 -15.33 28.50
N VAL A 644 -25.55 -16.08 29.09
CA VAL A 644 -25.77 -17.50 29.41
C VAL A 644 -26.70 -17.70 30.62
N GLU A 645 -26.67 -16.77 31.59
CA GLU A 645 -27.46 -16.91 32.84
C GLU A 645 -28.97 -16.76 32.62
N GLY A 646 -29.37 -15.87 31.71
CA GLY A 646 -30.78 -15.64 31.34
C GLY A 646 -31.32 -16.63 30.29
N ALA A 647 -30.49 -17.52 29.76
CA ALA A 647 -30.90 -18.40 28.66
C ALA A 647 -32.08 -19.31 29.05
N GLY A 648 -33.23 -19.10 28.40
CA GLY A 648 -34.47 -19.85 28.65
C GLY A 648 -35.24 -19.43 29.90
N ARG A 649 -34.83 -18.32 30.53
CA ARG A 649 -35.36 -17.82 31.80
C ARG A 649 -35.83 -16.37 31.75
N SER A 650 -35.90 -15.77 30.57
CA SER A 650 -36.41 -14.41 30.39
C SER A 650 -37.52 -14.40 29.34
N ASP A 651 -38.33 -13.34 29.30
CA ASP A 651 -39.54 -13.29 28.46
C ASP A 651 -39.28 -13.46 26.96
N ASP A 652 -38.04 -13.23 26.49
CA ASP A 652 -37.63 -13.49 25.11
C ASP A 652 -37.79 -14.95 24.70
N TYR A 653 -37.67 -15.87 25.66
CA TYR A 653 -37.84 -17.29 25.42
C TYR A 653 -39.24 -17.63 24.86
N SER A 654 -40.29 -17.01 25.38
CA SER A 654 -41.68 -17.21 24.92
C SER A 654 -41.88 -16.88 23.44
N PHE A 655 -41.17 -15.86 22.94
CA PHE A 655 -41.21 -15.45 21.53
C PHE A 655 -40.34 -16.36 20.65
N ARG A 656 -39.17 -16.75 21.15
CA ARG A 656 -38.25 -17.66 20.45
C ARG A 656 -38.87 -19.03 20.21
N GLU A 657 -39.63 -19.58 21.18
CA GLU A 657 -40.32 -20.87 21.04
C GLU A 657 -41.30 -20.92 19.86
N VAL A 658 -41.79 -19.76 19.40
CA VAL A 658 -42.71 -19.67 18.25
C VAL A 658 -42.05 -19.13 16.99
N GLY A 659 -40.71 -19.03 16.96
CA GLY A 659 -39.93 -18.64 15.80
C GLY A 659 -39.80 -17.12 15.57
N ILE A 660 -40.15 -16.29 16.56
CA ILE A 660 -39.91 -14.84 16.46
C ILE A 660 -38.44 -14.58 16.84
N PRO A 661 -37.67 -13.83 16.02
CA PRO A 661 -36.29 -13.49 16.35
C PRO A 661 -36.20 -12.67 17.65
N THR A 662 -35.29 -13.06 18.56
CA THR A 662 -35.13 -12.37 19.84
C THR A 662 -33.70 -11.98 20.16
N SER A 663 -33.55 -10.90 20.92
CA SER A 663 -32.29 -10.47 21.53
C SER A 663 -32.60 -9.62 22.78
N GLY A 664 -31.60 -9.07 23.44
CA GLY A 664 -31.82 -8.24 24.61
C GLY A 664 -30.52 -7.79 25.27
N TYR A 665 -30.62 -6.89 26.24
CA TYR A 665 -29.50 -6.57 27.13
C TYR A 665 -29.72 -7.17 28.51
N ALA A 666 -28.62 -7.57 29.14
CA ALA A 666 -28.57 -7.92 30.54
C ALA A 666 -27.25 -7.48 31.18
N THR A 667 -27.27 -7.21 32.47
CA THR A 667 -26.08 -6.90 33.28
C THR A 667 -25.68 -8.04 34.22
N GLY A 668 -26.36 -9.18 34.15
CA GLY A 668 -26.12 -10.39 34.95
C GLY A 668 -26.89 -10.41 36.27
N ALA A 669 -27.10 -11.59 36.84
CA ALA A 669 -27.87 -11.81 38.05
C ALA A 669 -26.99 -12.47 39.14
N SER A 670 -27.33 -13.68 39.58
CA SER A 670 -26.67 -14.39 40.68
C SER A 670 -25.29 -14.98 40.34
N ALA A 671 -24.96 -15.14 39.05
CA ALA A 671 -23.70 -15.72 38.61
C ALA A 671 -22.50 -14.86 39.03
N ARG A 672 -21.35 -15.50 39.27
CA ARG A 672 -20.15 -14.82 39.74
C ARG A 672 -19.30 -14.29 38.59
N LYS A 673 -18.90 -13.02 38.70
CA LYS A 673 -18.00 -12.37 37.75
C LYS A 673 -16.64 -13.05 37.75
N THR A 674 -16.16 -13.45 36.57
CA THR A 674 -14.82 -14.04 36.41
C THR A 674 -13.72 -12.97 36.47
N ALA A 675 -12.47 -13.39 36.68
CA ALA A 675 -11.32 -12.47 36.64
C ALA A 675 -11.15 -11.79 35.28
N ALA A 676 -11.42 -12.52 34.17
CA ALA A 676 -11.37 -11.96 32.82
C ALA A 676 -12.45 -10.89 32.62
N GLN A 677 -13.67 -11.13 33.08
CA GLN A 677 -14.76 -10.15 33.03
C GLN A 677 -14.51 -8.94 33.93
N ALA A 678 -13.88 -9.12 35.09
CA ALA A 678 -13.48 -8.02 35.96
C ALA A 678 -12.38 -7.15 35.32
N ALA A 679 -11.39 -7.75 34.67
CA ALA A 679 -10.38 -7.02 33.90
C ALA A 679 -11.02 -6.25 32.72
N LYS A 680 -12.06 -6.82 32.11
CA LYS A 680 -12.74 -6.29 30.93
C LYS A 680 -13.73 -5.15 31.22
N TRP A 681 -14.52 -5.28 32.29
CA TRP A 681 -15.63 -4.37 32.59
C TRP A 681 -15.49 -3.63 33.93
N GLY A 682 -14.49 -4.00 34.73
CA GLY A 682 -14.37 -3.57 36.13
C GLY A 682 -15.22 -4.41 37.08
N GLY A 683 -15.22 -4.00 38.35
CA GLY A 683 -15.92 -4.70 39.43
C GLY A 683 -15.06 -5.75 40.14
N THR A 684 -15.72 -6.56 40.98
CA THR A 684 -15.05 -7.50 41.88
C THR A 684 -15.14 -8.92 41.33
N SER A 685 -13.99 -9.49 40.99
CA SER A 685 -13.86 -10.90 40.61
C SER A 685 -14.33 -11.82 41.73
N GLY A 686 -15.04 -12.89 41.39
CA GLY A 686 -15.59 -13.86 42.33
C GLY A 686 -16.86 -13.41 43.05
N ALA A 687 -17.25 -12.13 42.99
CA ALA A 687 -18.54 -11.65 43.50
C ALA A 687 -19.67 -11.87 42.47
N PRO A 688 -20.94 -12.06 42.89
CA PRO A 688 -22.08 -12.12 41.97
C PRO A 688 -22.22 -10.84 41.15
N PHE A 689 -22.84 -10.88 39.97
CA PHE A 689 -23.16 -9.68 39.18
C PHE A 689 -24.17 -8.79 39.92
N ASP A 690 -25.17 -9.42 40.54
CA ASP A 690 -26.13 -8.82 41.46
C ASP A 690 -26.15 -9.59 42.79
N PRO A 691 -25.59 -9.05 43.88
CA PRO A 691 -25.58 -9.69 45.19
C PRO A 691 -26.95 -9.78 45.88
N CYS A 692 -27.92 -8.96 45.46
CA CYS A 692 -29.26 -8.89 46.05
C CYS A 692 -30.35 -9.46 45.13
N TYR A 693 -29.99 -10.19 44.08
CA TYR A 693 -30.94 -10.87 43.19
C TYR A 693 -31.99 -11.65 44.00
N HIS A 694 -33.27 -11.33 43.78
CA HIS A 694 -34.44 -11.90 44.47
C HIS A 694 -34.43 -11.78 46.00
N GLN A 695 -33.78 -10.76 46.55
CA GLN A 695 -33.68 -10.54 48.00
C GLN A 695 -34.29 -9.20 48.44
N ALA A 696 -34.57 -9.08 49.74
CA ALA A 696 -35.10 -7.85 50.34
C ALA A 696 -34.16 -6.63 50.24
N CYS A 697 -32.86 -6.87 50.01
CA CYS A 697 -31.84 -5.83 49.84
C CYS A 697 -31.76 -5.26 48.43
N ASP A 698 -32.52 -5.79 47.47
CA ASP A 698 -32.58 -5.26 46.10
C ASP A 698 -33.33 -3.92 46.07
N ARG A 699 -32.63 -2.84 46.43
CA ARG A 699 -33.19 -1.51 46.67
C ARG A 699 -32.39 -0.44 45.96
N TYR A 700 -33.07 0.60 45.48
CA TYR A 700 -32.45 1.82 44.97
C TYR A 700 -32.11 2.78 46.13
N PRO A 701 -30.92 3.41 46.17
CA PRO A 701 -29.83 3.31 45.18
C PRO A 701 -28.81 2.19 45.45
N SER A 702 -28.92 1.47 46.56
CA SER A 702 -27.87 0.55 47.03
C SER A 702 -27.58 -0.66 46.14
N ASN A 703 -28.54 -1.09 45.33
CA ASN A 703 -28.42 -2.26 44.44
C ASN A 703 -28.61 -1.91 42.96
N VAL A 704 -28.26 -0.69 42.54
CA VAL A 704 -28.35 -0.29 41.13
C VAL A 704 -27.09 0.48 40.70
N ALA A 705 -26.48 0.08 39.59
CA ALA A 705 -25.39 0.82 38.96
C ALA A 705 -25.88 1.67 37.78
N THR A 706 -25.78 2.99 37.92
CA THR A 706 -26.22 3.96 36.91
C THR A 706 -25.50 3.83 35.57
N ARG A 707 -24.23 3.39 35.55
CA ARG A 707 -23.47 3.24 34.31
C ARG A 707 -24.08 2.20 33.37
N GLY A 708 -24.36 0.99 33.88
CA GLY A 708 -24.95 -0.08 33.08
C GLY A 708 -26.34 0.31 32.58
N LEU A 709 -27.11 0.97 33.45
CA LEU A 709 -28.44 1.47 33.17
C LEU A 709 -28.46 2.52 32.05
N ASN A 710 -27.56 3.51 32.08
CA ASN A 710 -27.43 4.55 31.04
C ASN A 710 -27.07 3.93 29.69
N GLU A 711 -26.01 3.11 29.66
CA GLU A 711 -25.52 2.48 28.43
C GLU A 711 -26.54 1.50 27.82
N ALA A 712 -27.38 0.87 28.66
CA ALA A 712 -28.48 0.05 28.18
C ALA A 712 -29.60 0.91 27.58
N ALA A 713 -30.06 1.96 28.29
CA ALA A 713 -31.15 2.81 27.85
C ALA A 713 -30.87 3.50 26.50
N ASP A 714 -29.68 4.07 26.33
CA ASP A 714 -29.29 4.67 25.05
C ASP A 714 -29.20 3.63 23.94
N GLY A 715 -28.64 2.45 24.25
CA GLY A 715 -28.52 1.36 23.29
C GLY A 715 -29.87 0.77 22.87
N MET A 716 -30.87 0.79 23.76
CA MET A 716 -32.26 0.44 23.44
C MET A 716 -32.85 1.40 22.42
N LEU A 717 -32.68 2.71 22.62
CA LEU A 717 -33.17 3.71 21.67
C LEU A 717 -32.42 3.65 20.33
N TYR A 718 -31.10 3.44 20.37
CA TYR A 718 -30.31 3.18 19.16
C TYR A 718 -30.84 1.97 18.39
N ALA A 719 -31.15 0.86 19.08
CA ALA A 719 -31.70 -0.32 18.44
C ALA A 719 -33.04 -0.04 17.76
N ILE A 720 -33.93 0.74 18.40
CA ILE A 720 -35.17 1.21 17.77
C ILE A 720 -34.87 2.00 16.50
N MET A 721 -33.97 2.99 16.56
CA MET A 721 -33.61 3.82 15.41
C MET A 721 -33.05 2.98 14.25
N ARG A 722 -32.23 1.97 14.54
CA ARG A 722 -31.62 1.10 13.51
C ARG A 722 -32.55 0.04 12.95
N MET A 723 -33.55 -0.39 13.72
CA MET A 723 -34.42 -1.50 13.35
C MET A 723 -35.80 -1.02 12.87
N ALA A 724 -36.24 0.19 13.20
CA ALA A 724 -37.58 0.69 12.92
C ALA A 724 -37.64 2.02 12.15
N MET A 725 -36.53 2.68 11.86
CA MET A 725 -36.42 3.76 10.85
C MET A 725 -35.87 3.15 9.57
#